data_AF-A0A517TPF9-F1
#
_entry.id   AF-A0A517TPF9-F1
#
_cell.length_a   1.000
_cell.length_b   1.000
_cell.length_c   1.000
_cell.angle_alpha   90.00
_cell.angle_beta   90.00
_cell.angle_gamma   90.00
#
_symmetry.space_group_name_H-M   'P 1'
#
loop_
_entity.id
_entity.type
_entity.pdbx_description
1 polymer ?
#
loop_
_entity_poly.entity_id
_entity_poly.type
_entity_poly.pdbx_seq_one_letter_code
_entity_poly.pdbx_strand_id
1 'polypeptide(L)'
;MSNATPLDAAPGADASGSPDSANGEPQAPPAIDTIHQGDCVELLAQLPAESIDLAFADPPYNIGFKYDEYQDNHADEDYLRWCESWIEQLHRVVKPTGAFWLAIGDEYAAELKVAAKRIGFTARNWIVWYYTFGQNCTRKFNRSHAHLFHFVKDEERHTFNAADPAVRVPSARALVYGDRRANPTGRLPDDTWILRPQDLREEEAAFHPQDNTWYFSRVAGTFKERQGFHGCQMPEQLLGRIVRASSNEGDTVLDPFAGSGTTLAVAKKLGRHWLGFELSTDYVKYATQRIEGVTTGDGLHGPADPVRSAPTTAKGRRLKGHPMAEVAKAEGRRRKAESDASLPPPSGEGRGGGEAGTRVPPSPSPSPKGGGGPARSLRDLTEQTLIDAFHAASEGASLDWLLCRPDLQAKFAAACEQAGLLGGAYEWNRLLLKLRKSGKLGGAEEKKQAAKTPVNDPEAYAFAAEIAWARARAKHRDVSLDDLLCDPDKLAAFDKAAAKAAPGFEPHEHRWAALRLRKAAKKLKAEAVQYEFVVAKLVNQLATGRRKKLTLRAAQSLREQPGVYVIAGAAKPDTGESGYVGEAADLGERLASHLVAPPLRGDLWYASATDESLPSDAYRHALRWNLAHRLQPTLSIDLLADGATF
;
A
#
# COMPACT_ATOMS: atom_id res chain seq x y z
N MET A 1 52.36 -52.10 -38.53
CA MET A 1 50.98 -52.63 -38.60
C MET A 1 50.18 -51.84 -37.56
N SER A 2 49.23 -50.97 -37.88
CA SER A 2 48.77 -50.44 -39.18
C SER A 2 48.12 -49.06 -38.95
N ASN A 3 48.60 -48.04 -39.67
CA ASN A 3 47.90 -47.05 -40.52
C ASN A 3 46.39 -46.79 -40.27
N ALA A 4 45.82 -45.58 -40.42
CA ALA A 4 46.30 -44.20 -40.69
C ALA A 4 45.08 -43.24 -40.47
N THR A 5 44.98 -41.93 -40.77
CA THR A 5 45.77 -40.95 -41.56
C THR A 5 45.49 -39.52 -41.04
N PRO A 6 46.46 -38.58 -41.00
CA PRO A 6 46.21 -37.15 -40.78
C PRO A 6 46.34 -36.30 -42.07
N LEU A 7 45.35 -35.43 -42.32
CA LEU A 7 45.28 -34.38 -43.36
C LEU A 7 44.32 -33.28 -42.81
N ASP A 8 44.46 -31.98 -43.03
CA ASP A 8 45.46 -31.24 -43.82
C ASP A 8 45.62 -29.79 -43.30
N ALA A 9 46.62 -29.05 -43.79
CA ALA A 9 46.90 -27.65 -43.43
C ALA A 9 46.20 -26.61 -44.35
N ALA A 10 46.24 -25.33 -43.94
CA ALA A 10 45.54 -24.19 -44.57
C ALA A 10 46.01 -23.83 -45.99
N PRO A 11 45.19 -23.04 -46.73
CA PRO A 11 45.49 -21.61 -46.89
C PRO A 11 44.21 -20.74 -46.78
N GLY A 12 44.22 -19.41 -46.82
CA GLY A 12 45.29 -18.42 -46.97
C GLY A 12 44.69 -17.01 -46.84
N ALA A 13 45.52 -15.97 -46.81
CA ALA A 13 45.04 -14.59 -46.71
C ALA A 13 44.35 -14.15 -48.02
N ASP A 14 43.26 -13.39 -47.89
CA ASP A 14 42.82 -12.49 -48.96
C ASP A 14 42.55 -11.10 -48.38
N ALA A 15 43.25 -10.11 -48.92
CA ALA A 15 43.28 -8.74 -48.41
C ALA A 15 42.80 -7.80 -49.53
N SER A 16 41.49 -7.55 -49.57
CA SER A 16 40.89 -6.59 -50.50
C SER A 16 39.58 -6.00 -49.95
N GLY A 17 39.71 -5.09 -48.97
CA GLY A 17 38.64 -4.20 -48.51
C GLY A 17 39.20 -2.80 -48.31
N SER A 18 38.64 -1.80 -49.00
CA SER A 18 39.15 -0.42 -49.02
C SER A 18 39.12 0.24 -47.63
N PRO A 19 40.12 1.07 -47.27
CA PRO A 19 40.10 1.87 -46.05
C PRO A 19 39.25 3.13 -46.26
N ASP A 20 37.93 2.96 -46.33
CA ASP A 20 36.99 4.08 -46.45
C ASP A 20 36.06 4.17 -45.23
N SER A 21 35.74 5.40 -44.83
CA SER A 21 34.82 5.77 -43.73
C SER A 21 35.23 5.49 -42.27
N ALA A 22 36.50 5.79 -41.92
CA ALA A 22 36.83 6.20 -40.54
C ALA A 22 36.30 7.64 -40.27
N ASN A 23 34.98 7.81 -40.33
CA ASN A 23 34.25 9.05 -40.03
C ASN A 23 32.91 8.70 -39.36
N GLY A 24 32.99 8.03 -38.21
CA GLY A 24 31.86 7.99 -37.29
C GLY A 24 31.73 9.34 -36.59
N GLU A 25 30.65 10.07 -36.86
CA GLU A 25 30.26 11.17 -35.97
C GLU A 25 30.11 10.62 -34.54
N PRO A 26 30.49 11.37 -33.49
CA PRO A 26 30.35 10.89 -32.12
C PRO A 26 28.88 10.59 -31.84
N GLN A 27 28.54 9.31 -31.67
CA GLN A 27 27.19 8.88 -31.32
C GLN A 27 26.74 9.62 -30.05
N ALA A 28 25.53 10.16 -30.09
CA ALA A 28 24.94 10.80 -28.93
C ALA A 28 24.82 9.77 -27.78
N PRO A 29 25.09 10.17 -26.53
CA PRO A 29 25.04 9.24 -25.40
C PRO A 29 23.62 8.67 -25.24
N PRO A 30 23.47 7.42 -24.73
CA PRO A 30 22.19 6.79 -24.49
C PRO A 30 21.20 7.70 -23.73
N ALA A 31 20.02 7.91 -24.32
CA ALA A 31 18.98 8.76 -23.75
C ALA A 31 18.45 8.23 -22.41
N ILE A 32 18.21 9.13 -21.46
CA ILE A 32 17.61 8.81 -20.16
C ILE A 32 16.10 8.49 -20.35
N ASP A 33 15.51 7.82 -19.36
CA ASP A 33 14.13 7.32 -19.33
C ASP A 33 13.80 6.37 -20.50
N THR A 34 14.79 5.56 -20.90
CA THR A 34 14.75 4.63 -22.04
C THR A 34 15.47 3.31 -21.69
N ILE A 35 15.02 2.19 -22.25
CA ILE A 35 15.81 0.94 -22.34
C ILE A 35 16.48 0.91 -23.72
N HIS A 36 17.80 0.83 -23.76
CA HIS A 36 18.56 0.67 -25.00
C HIS A 36 18.90 -0.80 -25.22
N GLN A 37 18.71 -1.28 -26.45
CA GLN A 37 19.08 -2.62 -26.83
C GLN A 37 20.58 -2.68 -27.17
N GLY A 38 21.31 -3.63 -26.60
CA GLY A 38 22.71 -3.89 -26.94
C GLY A 38 23.53 -4.48 -25.80
N ASP A 39 24.84 -4.66 -26.04
CA ASP A 39 25.76 -5.09 -24.99
C ASP A 39 25.96 -3.99 -23.93
N CYS A 40 25.97 -4.40 -22.65
CA CYS A 40 26.08 -3.47 -21.54
C CYS A 40 27.43 -2.74 -21.48
N VAL A 41 28.55 -3.37 -21.87
CA VAL A 41 29.89 -2.74 -21.86
C VAL A 41 29.98 -1.69 -22.96
N GLU A 42 29.49 -2.00 -24.16
CA GLU A 42 29.43 -1.08 -25.30
C GLU A 42 28.55 0.14 -25.01
N LEU A 43 27.37 -0.06 -24.42
CA LEU A 43 26.44 1.02 -24.08
C LEU A 43 26.92 1.85 -22.88
N LEU A 44 27.50 1.21 -21.86
CA LEU A 44 28.14 1.91 -20.74
C LEU A 44 29.28 2.81 -21.23
N ALA A 45 30.11 2.33 -22.18
CA ALA A 45 31.25 3.08 -22.72
C ALA A 45 30.85 4.43 -23.36
N GLN A 46 29.62 4.53 -23.88
CA GLN A 46 29.07 5.74 -24.50
C GLN A 46 28.57 6.78 -23.47
N LEU A 47 28.31 6.39 -22.22
CA LEU A 47 27.86 7.32 -21.18
C LEU A 47 28.99 8.25 -20.72
N PRO A 48 28.69 9.52 -20.39
CA PRO A 48 29.65 10.41 -19.72
C PRO A 48 30.11 9.83 -18.37
N ALA A 49 31.35 10.13 -17.99
CA ALA A 49 31.82 9.82 -16.64
C ALA A 49 31.00 10.58 -15.58
N GLU A 50 30.82 9.99 -14.40
CA GLU A 50 30.13 10.60 -13.25
C GLU A 50 28.72 11.15 -13.57
N SER A 51 27.97 10.44 -14.42
CA SER A 51 26.61 10.79 -14.85
C SER A 51 25.50 10.09 -14.06
N ILE A 52 25.80 8.98 -13.37
CA ILE A 52 24.81 8.09 -12.71
C ILE A 52 24.86 8.22 -11.19
N ASP A 53 23.71 8.34 -10.53
CA ASP A 53 23.60 8.44 -9.07
C ASP A 53 23.54 7.06 -8.40
N LEU A 54 22.80 6.13 -8.99
CA LEU A 54 22.66 4.77 -8.50
C LEU A 54 22.72 3.78 -9.67
N ALA A 55 23.62 2.81 -9.61
CA ALA A 55 23.58 1.63 -10.47
C ALA A 55 23.14 0.40 -9.65
N PHE A 56 22.22 -0.40 -10.18
CA PHE A 56 21.87 -1.72 -9.65
C PHE A 56 22.05 -2.76 -10.76
N ALA A 57 22.91 -3.76 -10.55
CA ALA A 57 23.19 -4.81 -11.52
C ALA A 57 22.77 -6.18 -10.97
N ASP A 58 22.00 -6.92 -11.75
CA ASP A 58 21.67 -8.35 -11.54
C ASP A 58 22.12 -9.15 -12.79
N PRO A 59 23.44 -9.32 -13.00
CA PRO A 59 23.97 -10.00 -14.17
C PRO A 59 23.53 -11.48 -14.24
N PRO A 60 23.71 -12.15 -15.39
CA PRO A 60 23.71 -13.61 -15.46
C PRO A 60 24.71 -14.21 -14.46
N TYR A 61 24.33 -15.27 -13.72
CA TYR A 61 25.13 -15.83 -12.61
C TYR A 61 26.11 -16.92 -13.06
N ASN A 62 26.15 -17.25 -14.36
CA ASN A 62 26.95 -18.32 -14.96
C ASN A 62 26.65 -19.70 -14.36
N ILE A 63 25.35 -20.04 -14.22
CA ILE A 63 24.82 -21.25 -13.59
C ILE A 63 24.08 -22.19 -14.57
N GLY A 64 24.18 -21.94 -15.87
CA GLY A 64 23.48 -22.67 -16.93
C GLY A 64 22.01 -22.28 -17.10
N PHE A 65 21.62 -21.07 -16.70
CA PHE A 65 20.28 -20.55 -16.96
C PHE A 65 20.04 -20.35 -18.47
N LYS A 66 18.81 -20.61 -18.93
CA LYS A 66 18.44 -20.46 -20.33
C LYS A 66 17.79 -19.09 -20.57
N TYR A 67 18.61 -18.13 -20.99
CA TYR A 67 18.14 -16.92 -21.66
C TYR A 67 17.83 -17.23 -23.14
N ASP A 68 17.25 -16.25 -23.82
CA ASP A 68 16.97 -16.28 -25.26
C ASP A 68 18.21 -15.92 -26.10
N GLU A 69 18.90 -14.83 -25.75
CA GLU A 69 20.04 -14.29 -26.52
C GLU A 69 21.41 -14.44 -25.81
N TYR A 70 21.45 -14.96 -24.57
CA TYR A 70 22.69 -15.08 -23.77
C TYR A 70 23.00 -16.51 -23.28
N GLN A 71 24.29 -16.88 -23.28
CA GLN A 71 24.79 -18.20 -22.90
C GLN A 71 25.38 -18.20 -21.47
N ASP A 72 24.59 -18.60 -20.47
CA ASP A 72 24.96 -18.57 -19.05
C ASP A 72 25.89 -19.72 -18.59
N ASN A 73 26.88 -20.14 -19.40
CA ASN A 73 27.83 -21.20 -19.03
C ASN A 73 29.26 -21.04 -19.61
N HIS A 74 29.79 -19.83 -19.51
CA HIS A 74 31.19 -19.50 -19.82
C HIS A 74 32.19 -20.14 -18.85
N ALA A 75 33.47 -20.22 -19.26
CA ALA A 75 34.55 -20.59 -18.36
C ALA A 75 34.81 -19.49 -17.32
N ASP A 76 35.24 -19.87 -16.11
CA ASP A 76 35.37 -18.98 -14.95
C ASP A 76 36.21 -17.71 -15.27
N GLU A 77 37.35 -17.87 -15.94
CA GLU A 77 38.23 -16.75 -16.33
C GLU A 77 37.60 -15.82 -17.38
N ASP A 78 36.77 -16.34 -18.29
CA ASP A 78 36.07 -15.53 -19.29
C ASP A 78 34.94 -14.73 -18.65
N TYR A 79 34.14 -15.39 -17.80
CA TYR A 79 33.06 -14.75 -17.05
C TYR A 79 33.59 -13.66 -16.12
N LEU A 80 34.68 -13.93 -15.39
CA LEU A 80 35.29 -12.95 -14.50
C LEU A 80 35.89 -11.75 -15.26
N ARG A 81 36.55 -11.96 -16.40
CA ARG A 81 37.05 -10.85 -17.25
C ARG A 81 35.92 -9.99 -17.81
N TRP A 82 34.83 -10.61 -18.26
CA TRP A 82 33.62 -9.90 -18.68
C TRP A 82 32.96 -9.14 -17.53
N CYS A 83 32.99 -9.68 -16.31
CA CYS A 83 32.51 -8.96 -15.14
C CYS A 83 33.40 -7.78 -14.74
N GLU A 84 34.72 -7.94 -14.78
CA GLU A 84 35.66 -6.83 -14.54
C GLU A 84 35.42 -5.68 -15.52
N SER A 85 35.16 -5.93 -16.81
CA SER A 85 34.97 -4.86 -17.81
C SER A 85 33.70 -4.02 -17.61
N TRP A 86 32.55 -4.61 -17.28
CA TRP A 86 31.36 -3.80 -16.95
C TRP A 86 31.46 -3.14 -15.57
N ILE A 87 32.14 -3.73 -14.58
CA ILE A 87 32.40 -3.08 -13.29
C ILE A 87 33.33 -1.87 -13.45
N GLU A 88 34.36 -1.94 -14.31
CA GLU A 88 35.22 -0.80 -14.65
C GLU A 88 34.43 0.35 -15.27
N GLN A 89 33.52 0.05 -16.19
CA GLN A 89 32.65 1.06 -16.78
C GLN A 89 31.66 1.64 -15.77
N LEU A 90 31.06 0.82 -14.89
CA LEU A 90 30.25 1.32 -13.77
C LEU A 90 31.05 2.24 -12.85
N HIS A 91 32.31 1.90 -12.54
CA HIS A 91 33.19 2.77 -11.78
C HIS A 91 33.48 4.09 -12.50
N ARG A 92 33.50 4.12 -13.84
CA ARG A 92 33.64 5.37 -14.60
C ARG A 92 32.36 6.23 -14.56
N VAL A 93 31.18 5.64 -14.74
CA VAL A 93 29.91 6.40 -14.92
C VAL A 93 29.21 6.77 -13.62
N VAL A 94 29.39 6.02 -12.53
CA VAL A 94 28.79 6.35 -11.22
C VAL A 94 29.47 7.58 -10.62
N LYS A 95 28.69 8.52 -10.08
CA LYS A 95 29.17 9.74 -9.40
C LYS A 95 30.01 9.43 -8.15
N PRO A 96 30.90 10.33 -7.69
CA PRO A 96 31.60 10.17 -6.41
C PRO A 96 30.66 10.03 -5.21
N THR A 97 29.51 10.71 -5.27
CA THR A 97 28.40 10.62 -4.30
C THR A 97 27.44 9.47 -4.57
N GLY A 98 27.62 8.72 -5.65
CA GLY A 98 26.71 7.65 -6.07
C GLY A 98 27.02 6.30 -5.43
N ALA A 99 26.12 5.34 -5.67
CA ALA A 99 26.24 3.97 -5.21
C ALA A 99 26.13 2.96 -6.37
N PHE A 100 26.81 1.84 -6.21
CA PHE A 100 26.71 0.66 -7.07
C PHE A 100 26.25 -0.53 -6.22
N TRP A 101 25.18 -1.18 -6.65
CA TRP A 101 24.65 -2.39 -6.03
C TRP A 101 24.76 -3.58 -6.99
N LEU A 102 25.18 -4.73 -6.47
CA LEU A 102 25.36 -5.97 -7.23
C LEU A 102 24.60 -7.12 -6.57
N ALA A 103 23.71 -7.76 -7.32
CA ALA A 103 23.10 -9.05 -6.99
C ALA A 103 23.87 -10.21 -7.64
N ILE A 104 24.18 -11.26 -6.88
CA ILE A 104 24.92 -12.44 -7.39
C ILE A 104 24.64 -13.71 -6.55
N GLY A 105 24.77 -14.87 -7.18
CA GLY A 105 24.73 -16.20 -6.53
C GLY A 105 26.02 -16.56 -5.78
N ASP A 106 26.04 -17.74 -5.14
CA ASP A 106 27.19 -18.20 -4.33
C ASP A 106 28.52 -18.22 -5.12
N GLU A 107 28.45 -18.59 -6.40
CA GLU A 107 29.59 -18.99 -7.25
C GLU A 107 30.72 -17.97 -7.35
N TYR A 108 30.40 -16.69 -7.55
CA TYR A 108 31.38 -15.63 -7.84
C TYR A 108 31.29 -14.44 -6.87
N ALA A 109 30.57 -14.59 -5.76
CA ALA A 109 30.30 -13.47 -4.86
C ALA A 109 31.58 -12.92 -4.20
N ALA A 110 32.56 -13.77 -3.88
CA ALA A 110 33.82 -13.32 -3.30
C ALA A 110 34.71 -12.63 -4.35
N GLU A 111 34.73 -13.19 -5.55
CA GLU A 111 35.51 -12.80 -6.72
C GLU A 111 35.07 -11.41 -7.20
N LEU A 112 33.77 -11.22 -7.47
CA LEU A 112 33.24 -9.93 -7.92
C LEU A 112 33.38 -8.83 -6.85
N LYS A 113 33.30 -9.19 -5.56
CA LYS A 113 33.61 -8.26 -4.46
C LYS A 113 35.07 -7.82 -4.45
N VAL A 114 36.00 -8.74 -4.71
CA VAL A 114 37.43 -8.43 -4.79
C VAL A 114 37.75 -7.62 -6.05
N ALA A 115 37.13 -7.96 -7.19
CA ALA A 115 37.23 -7.22 -8.44
C ALA A 115 36.78 -5.75 -8.28
N ALA A 116 35.55 -5.52 -7.82
CA ALA A 116 35.01 -4.17 -7.59
C ALA A 116 35.92 -3.34 -6.65
N LYS A 117 36.44 -3.97 -5.58
CA LYS A 117 37.42 -3.35 -4.68
C LYS A 117 38.76 -3.02 -5.32
N ARG A 118 39.23 -3.84 -6.26
CA ARG A 118 40.49 -3.61 -7.01
C ARG A 118 40.33 -2.46 -8.00
N ILE A 119 39.16 -2.35 -8.62
CA ILE A 119 38.79 -1.31 -9.61
C ILE A 119 38.67 0.09 -8.98
N GLY A 120 38.28 0.17 -7.70
CA GLY A 120 38.26 1.43 -6.94
C GLY A 120 37.07 1.61 -6.00
N PHE A 121 36.08 0.71 -6.04
CA PHE A 121 34.92 0.79 -5.16
C PHE A 121 35.22 0.40 -3.71
N THR A 122 34.59 1.08 -2.77
CA THR A 122 34.55 0.69 -1.36
C THR A 122 33.27 -0.07 -1.05
N ALA A 123 33.40 -1.33 -0.60
CA ALA A 123 32.27 -2.12 -0.13
C ALA A 123 31.79 -1.62 1.25
N ARG A 124 30.57 -1.10 1.33
CA ARG A 124 29.90 -0.71 2.59
C ARG A 124 29.27 -1.91 3.29
N ASN A 125 28.57 -2.76 2.53
CA ASN A 125 27.90 -3.93 3.07
C ASN A 125 28.00 -5.13 2.11
N TRP A 126 28.08 -6.33 2.70
CA TRP A 126 27.73 -7.58 2.04
C TRP A 126 26.42 -8.04 2.66
N ILE A 127 25.32 -7.81 1.95
CA ILE A 127 23.98 -8.16 2.41
C ILE A 127 23.61 -9.56 1.95
N VAL A 128 22.97 -10.33 2.84
CA VAL A 128 22.39 -11.64 2.55
C VAL A 128 20.89 -11.47 2.37
N TRP A 129 20.39 -11.62 1.15
CA TRP A 129 18.95 -11.66 0.87
C TRP A 129 18.45 -13.10 0.97
N TYR A 130 17.69 -13.41 2.03
CA TYR A 130 17.22 -14.77 2.32
C TYR A 130 15.81 -15.05 1.78
N TYR A 131 15.63 -16.21 1.15
CA TYR A 131 14.35 -16.71 0.64
C TYR A 131 14.24 -18.24 0.81
N THR A 132 13.10 -18.73 1.31
CA THR A 132 12.92 -20.17 1.62
C THR A 132 12.63 -21.06 0.44
N PHE A 133 12.03 -20.54 -0.64
CA PHE A 133 11.86 -21.30 -1.87
C PHE A 133 13.21 -21.35 -2.60
N GLY A 134 14.01 -22.38 -2.29
CA GLY A 134 15.36 -22.61 -2.85
C GLY A 134 15.42 -23.85 -3.75
N GLN A 135 16.52 -24.03 -4.48
CA GLN A 135 16.77 -25.31 -5.14
C GLN A 135 17.12 -26.38 -4.09
N ASN A 136 16.38 -27.49 -4.10
CA ASN A 136 16.64 -28.61 -3.20
C ASN A 136 17.93 -29.35 -3.59
N CYS A 137 18.86 -29.47 -2.66
CA CYS A 137 20.17 -30.08 -2.84
C CYS A 137 20.24 -31.37 -2.03
N THR A 138 20.72 -32.45 -2.64
CA THR A 138 20.84 -33.78 -1.99
C THR A 138 22.23 -34.05 -1.43
N ARG A 139 23.24 -33.25 -1.83
CA ARG A 139 24.67 -33.45 -1.48
C ARG A 139 25.32 -32.21 -0.82
N LYS A 140 24.57 -31.13 -0.65
CA LYS A 140 24.96 -29.86 0.00
C LYS A 140 23.74 -29.20 0.62
N PHE A 141 23.92 -28.14 1.42
CA PHE A 141 22.80 -27.35 1.93
C PHE A 141 21.99 -26.68 0.80
N ASN A 142 20.70 -26.46 1.04
CA ASN A 142 19.81 -25.83 0.05
C ASN A 142 20.19 -24.36 -0.20
N ARG A 143 20.09 -23.94 -1.47
CA ARG A 143 20.34 -22.56 -1.89
C ARG A 143 19.12 -21.69 -1.64
N SER A 144 19.14 -21.01 -0.50
CA SER A 144 18.04 -20.19 0.03
C SER A 144 18.42 -18.71 0.24
N HIS A 145 19.42 -18.21 -0.48
CA HIS A 145 19.76 -16.79 -0.47
C HIS A 145 20.46 -16.37 -1.77
N ALA A 146 20.52 -15.06 -1.97
CA ALA A 146 21.42 -14.39 -2.91
C ALA A 146 22.24 -13.33 -2.16
N HIS A 147 23.36 -12.92 -2.74
CA HIS A 147 24.22 -11.88 -2.18
C HIS A 147 23.87 -10.54 -2.82
N LEU A 148 23.80 -9.49 -1.99
CA LEU A 148 23.64 -8.11 -2.42
C LEU A 148 24.84 -7.30 -1.90
N PHE A 149 25.69 -6.81 -2.77
CA PHE A 149 26.77 -5.91 -2.36
C PHE A 149 26.34 -4.45 -2.49
N HIS A 150 26.70 -3.63 -1.51
CA HIS A 150 26.57 -2.18 -1.56
C HIS A 150 27.98 -1.59 -1.66
N PHE A 151 28.28 -0.97 -2.80
CA PHE A 151 29.54 -0.30 -3.12
C PHE A 151 29.34 1.20 -3.30
N VAL A 152 30.35 1.99 -2.93
CA VAL A 152 30.39 3.44 -3.14
C VAL A 152 31.81 3.87 -3.54
N LYS A 153 31.96 5.06 -4.11
CA LYS A 153 33.28 5.67 -4.32
C LYS A 153 33.80 6.38 -3.06
N ASP A 154 32.92 7.13 -2.39
CA ASP A 154 33.27 7.97 -1.24
C ASP A 154 32.49 7.55 0.02
N GLU A 155 33.21 7.07 1.03
CA GLU A 155 32.59 6.60 2.29
C GLU A 155 31.85 7.68 3.08
N GLU A 156 32.20 8.96 2.91
CA GLU A 156 31.69 10.08 3.70
C GLU A 156 30.62 10.88 2.94
N ARG A 157 30.74 10.96 1.61
CA ARG A 157 29.90 11.81 0.75
C ARG A 157 28.85 11.06 -0.07
N HIS A 158 28.83 9.73 -0.07
CA HIS A 158 27.79 8.97 -0.79
C HIS A 158 26.37 9.28 -0.29
N THR A 159 25.41 9.29 -1.21
CA THR A 159 23.99 9.39 -0.90
C THR A 159 23.57 8.17 -0.08
N PHE A 160 23.27 8.39 1.20
CA PHE A 160 22.72 7.36 2.06
C PHE A 160 21.62 7.93 2.96
N ASN A 161 20.37 7.64 2.61
CA ASN A 161 19.17 8.21 3.23
C ASN A 161 18.83 7.56 4.58
N ALA A 162 19.82 7.48 5.47
CA ALA A 162 19.74 6.82 6.78
C ALA A 162 18.72 7.42 7.76
N ALA A 163 18.16 8.58 7.45
CA ALA A 163 17.12 9.26 8.21
C ALA A 163 15.69 9.01 7.66
N ASP A 164 15.55 8.52 6.42
CA ASP A 164 14.26 8.27 5.79
C ASP A 164 13.46 7.20 6.58
N PRO A 165 12.26 7.52 7.09
CA PRO A 165 11.39 6.55 7.73
C PRO A 165 11.08 5.32 6.87
N ALA A 166 11.04 5.46 5.54
CA ALA A 166 10.77 4.36 4.60
C ALA A 166 11.96 3.42 4.37
N VAL A 167 13.15 3.78 4.85
CA VAL A 167 14.36 2.92 4.88
C VAL A 167 14.54 2.25 6.25
N ARG A 168 13.85 2.74 7.29
CA ARG A 168 14.05 2.35 8.69
C ARG A 168 13.09 1.26 9.16
N VAL A 169 13.60 0.38 10.02
CA VAL A 169 12.86 -0.77 10.55
C VAL A 169 12.68 -0.71 12.08
N PRO A 170 11.67 -1.39 12.65
CA PRO A 170 11.43 -1.42 14.08
C PRO A 170 12.60 -1.98 14.90
N SER A 171 13.06 -1.21 15.89
CA SER A 171 14.18 -1.57 16.74
C SER A 171 13.74 -2.35 17.98
N ALA A 172 14.14 -3.62 18.09
CA ALA A 172 13.97 -4.43 19.31
C ALA A 172 14.60 -3.75 20.54
N ARG A 173 15.66 -2.96 20.36
CA ARG A 173 16.32 -2.18 21.43
C ARG A 173 15.40 -1.11 22.04
N ALA A 174 14.53 -0.51 21.24
CA ALA A 174 13.47 0.37 21.71
C ALA A 174 12.26 -0.43 22.25
N LEU A 175 11.81 -1.42 21.47
CA LEU A 175 10.54 -2.12 21.65
C LEU A 175 10.52 -3.14 22.80
N VAL A 176 11.56 -3.97 22.88
CA VAL A 176 11.67 -5.08 23.84
C VAL A 176 12.45 -4.66 25.07
N TYR A 177 13.55 -3.92 24.86
CA TYR A 177 14.53 -3.58 25.91
C TYR A 177 14.41 -2.16 26.47
N GLY A 178 13.59 -1.30 25.86
CA GLY A 178 13.30 0.04 26.38
C GLY A 178 14.55 0.88 26.63
N ASP A 179 15.61 0.71 25.84
CA ASP A 179 16.85 1.45 25.99
C ASP A 179 16.68 2.85 25.40
N ARG A 180 16.85 3.89 26.23
CA ARG A 180 16.77 5.30 25.81
C ARG A 180 17.80 5.70 24.76
N ARG A 181 18.84 4.89 24.54
CA ARG A 181 19.84 5.06 23.48
C ARG A 181 19.37 4.53 22.12
N ALA A 182 18.22 3.87 22.03
CA ALA A 182 17.64 3.51 20.75
C ALA A 182 17.13 4.77 20.04
N ASN A 183 17.41 4.89 18.74
CA ASN A 183 16.88 5.98 17.95
C ASN A 183 15.34 5.86 17.84
N PRO A 184 14.57 6.94 18.13
CA PRO A 184 13.11 6.89 18.17
C PRO A 184 12.45 6.60 16.82
N THR A 185 13.13 6.87 15.69
CA THR A 185 12.64 6.53 14.34
C THR A 185 13.00 5.09 13.92
N GLY A 186 13.42 4.24 14.86
CA GLY A 186 13.81 2.86 14.60
C GLY A 186 15.31 2.69 14.36
N ARG A 187 15.68 1.69 13.57
CA ARG A 187 17.07 1.39 13.19
C ARG A 187 17.17 1.23 11.68
N LEU A 188 18.38 1.26 11.14
CA LEU A 188 18.61 0.75 9.79
C LEU A 188 18.39 -0.78 9.77
N PRO A 189 18.03 -1.38 8.62
CA PRO A 189 18.03 -2.82 8.44
C PRO A 189 19.39 -3.43 8.79
N ASP A 190 19.41 -4.70 9.19
CA ASP A 190 20.68 -5.43 9.30
C ASP A 190 21.22 -5.75 7.91
N ASP A 191 22.46 -6.23 7.83
CA ASP A 191 23.04 -6.81 6.61
C ASP A 191 22.46 -8.20 6.27
N THR A 192 21.59 -8.77 7.10
CA THR A 192 20.84 -9.98 6.76
C THR A 192 19.36 -9.62 6.55
N TRP A 193 18.87 -9.71 5.32
CA TRP A 193 17.48 -9.39 4.95
C TRP A 193 16.64 -10.66 5.02
N ILE A 194 16.26 -10.99 6.27
CA ILE A 194 15.57 -12.21 6.69
C ILE A 194 14.31 -11.86 7.48
N LEU A 195 13.21 -12.56 7.18
CA LEU A 195 12.11 -12.73 8.13
C LEU A 195 12.37 -14.02 8.92
N ARG A 196 12.57 -13.92 10.24
CA ARG A 196 12.79 -15.13 11.04
C ARG A 196 11.46 -15.86 11.23
N PRO A 197 11.35 -17.16 10.88
CA PRO A 197 10.12 -17.92 11.06
C PRO A 197 9.63 -18.03 12.53
N GLN A 198 10.43 -17.59 13.50
CA GLN A 198 10.09 -17.47 14.92
C GLN A 198 9.30 -16.20 15.25
N ASP A 199 9.51 -15.10 14.53
CA ASP A 199 8.79 -13.83 14.74
C ASP A 199 7.37 -13.85 14.12
N LEU A 200 6.99 -14.97 13.48
CA LEU A 200 5.74 -15.20 12.75
C LEU A 200 4.84 -16.27 13.40
N ARG A 201 5.14 -16.77 14.61
CA ARG A 201 4.52 -18.01 15.12
C ARG A 201 3.19 -17.87 15.89
N GLU A 202 2.78 -16.65 16.23
CA GLU A 202 1.75 -16.44 17.27
C GLU A 202 0.59 -15.53 16.82
N GLU A 203 0.42 -15.26 15.52
CA GLU A 203 -0.45 -14.18 15.04
C GLU A 203 -1.19 -14.49 13.73
N GLU A 204 -2.38 -13.92 13.53
CA GLU A 204 -3.12 -13.86 12.23
C GLU A 204 -2.42 -12.98 11.16
N ALA A 205 -1.15 -12.63 11.37
CA ALA A 205 -0.25 -12.14 10.32
C ALA A 205 0.89 -13.15 10.03
N ALA A 206 0.76 -14.38 10.53
CA ALA A 206 1.45 -15.54 9.99
C ALA A 206 0.87 -15.89 8.61
N PHE A 207 1.67 -16.51 7.75
CA PHE A 207 1.30 -16.89 6.39
C PHE A 207 -0.03 -17.65 6.30
N HIS A 208 -1.05 -17.07 5.65
CA HIS A 208 -2.08 -17.88 5.02
C HIS A 208 -1.60 -18.38 3.64
N PRO A 209 -2.20 -19.45 3.08
CA PRO A 209 -1.84 -19.97 1.75
C PRO A 209 -2.05 -19.00 0.56
N GLN A 210 -2.51 -17.77 0.81
CA GLN A 210 -2.77 -16.72 -0.17
C GLN A 210 -1.84 -15.50 0.02
N ASP A 211 -1.01 -15.48 1.07
CA ASP A 211 -0.13 -14.35 1.41
C ASP A 211 1.26 -14.53 0.79
N ASN A 212 1.63 -13.64 -0.12
CA ASN A 212 2.84 -13.77 -0.94
C ASN A 212 4.10 -13.14 -0.33
N THR A 213 4.37 -13.23 0.99
CA THR A 213 5.53 -12.50 1.54
C THR A 213 6.33 -13.05 2.71
N TRP A 214 7.51 -13.51 2.33
CA TRP A 214 8.75 -13.48 3.09
C TRP A 214 9.41 -12.11 2.87
N TYR A 215 10.32 -11.67 3.75
CA TYR A 215 10.80 -10.27 3.88
C TYR A 215 10.91 -9.53 2.53
N PHE A 216 11.71 -10.10 1.63
CA PHE A 216 11.49 -9.98 0.19
C PHE A 216 11.47 -11.41 -0.35
N SER A 217 10.33 -11.90 -0.86
CA SER A 217 10.27 -13.23 -1.47
C SER A 217 10.71 -13.16 -2.93
N ARG A 218 11.28 -14.24 -3.48
CA ARG A 218 11.47 -14.33 -4.94
C ARG A 218 10.12 -14.27 -5.65
N VAL A 219 10.04 -13.63 -6.82
CA VAL A 219 8.78 -13.50 -7.57
C VAL A 219 8.40 -14.83 -8.23
N ALA A 220 7.63 -15.66 -7.51
CA ALA A 220 7.15 -16.95 -7.98
C ALA A 220 5.99 -16.84 -8.99
N GLY A 221 5.72 -17.93 -9.73
CA GLY A 221 4.77 -17.94 -10.85
C GLY A 221 3.31 -17.55 -10.51
N THR A 222 2.89 -17.69 -9.25
CA THR A 222 1.53 -17.36 -8.77
C THR A 222 1.41 -15.95 -8.19
N PHE A 223 2.50 -15.18 -8.14
CA PHE A 223 2.51 -13.88 -7.48
C PHE A 223 1.92 -12.80 -8.39
N LYS A 224 1.11 -11.89 -7.82
CA LYS A 224 0.48 -10.78 -8.56
C LYS A 224 1.45 -9.86 -9.30
N GLU A 225 2.70 -9.81 -8.84
CA GLU A 225 3.78 -9.01 -9.41
C GLU A 225 4.42 -9.68 -10.64
N ARG A 226 4.28 -11.01 -10.79
CA ARG A 226 4.93 -11.80 -11.83
C ARG A 226 4.40 -11.39 -13.21
N GLN A 227 5.30 -10.88 -14.06
CA GLN A 227 4.95 -10.48 -15.43
C GLN A 227 4.89 -11.66 -16.41
N GLY A 228 5.51 -12.80 -16.06
CA GLY A 228 5.45 -14.05 -16.82
C GLY A 228 6.50 -14.20 -17.93
N PHE A 229 6.93 -13.10 -18.58
CA PHE A 229 7.87 -13.14 -19.71
C PHE A 229 9.35 -13.33 -19.32
N HIS A 230 9.77 -12.90 -18.13
CA HIS A 230 11.15 -13.02 -17.66
C HIS A 230 11.29 -14.10 -16.58
N GLY A 231 12.31 -14.96 -16.67
CA GLY A 231 12.54 -16.08 -15.76
C GLY A 231 12.84 -15.64 -14.32
N CYS A 232 13.82 -14.76 -14.18
CA CYS A 232 14.42 -14.31 -12.92
C CYS A 232 13.98 -12.88 -12.57
N GLN A 233 12.67 -12.64 -12.44
CA GLN A 233 12.17 -11.32 -12.05
C GLN A 233 12.49 -10.99 -10.58
N MET A 234 13.11 -9.82 -10.35
CA MET A 234 13.39 -9.27 -9.02
C MET A 234 12.14 -8.66 -8.34
N PRO A 235 12.07 -8.60 -7.00
CA PRO A 235 10.90 -8.07 -6.27
C PRO A 235 10.94 -6.54 -6.12
N GLU A 236 9.83 -5.86 -6.39
CA GLU A 236 9.78 -4.39 -6.35
C GLU A 236 10.12 -3.79 -4.99
N GLN A 237 9.69 -4.40 -3.88
CA GLN A 237 10.00 -3.87 -2.53
C GLN A 237 11.49 -4.02 -2.16
N LEU A 238 12.19 -5.03 -2.70
CA LEU A 238 13.63 -5.21 -2.50
C LEU A 238 14.39 -4.04 -3.12
N LEU A 239 14.12 -3.76 -4.39
CA LEU A 239 14.72 -2.65 -5.13
C LEU A 239 14.24 -1.31 -4.56
N GLY A 240 12.99 -1.23 -4.11
CA GLY A 240 12.42 -0.04 -3.48
C GLY A 240 13.13 0.38 -2.20
N ARG A 241 13.69 -0.56 -1.44
CA ARG A 241 14.61 -0.24 -0.34
C ARG A 241 15.92 0.33 -0.87
N ILE A 242 16.54 -0.33 -1.85
CA ILE A 242 17.85 0.04 -2.41
C ILE A 242 17.80 1.45 -3.00
N VAL A 243 16.79 1.74 -3.83
CA VAL A 243 16.57 3.04 -4.46
C VAL A 243 16.32 4.13 -3.41
N ARG A 244 15.40 3.93 -2.44
CA ARG A 244 15.19 4.93 -1.37
C ARG A 244 16.44 5.18 -0.54
N ALA A 245 17.20 4.14 -0.22
CA ALA A 245 18.39 4.24 0.61
C ALA A 245 19.55 4.95 -0.10
N SER A 246 19.66 4.86 -1.43
CA SER A 246 20.88 5.21 -2.17
C SER A 246 20.70 6.28 -3.27
N SER A 247 19.48 6.79 -3.47
CA SER A 247 19.22 7.92 -4.37
C SER A 247 18.05 8.80 -3.89
N ASN A 248 17.94 10.01 -4.42
CA ASN A 248 16.91 11.01 -4.15
C ASN A 248 15.90 11.09 -5.30
N GLU A 249 14.81 11.84 -5.13
CA GLU A 249 13.90 12.15 -6.25
C GLU A 249 14.62 13.03 -7.29
N GLY A 250 14.45 12.71 -8.57
CA GLY A 250 15.18 13.34 -9.67
C GLY A 250 16.59 12.78 -9.95
N ASP A 251 17.14 11.91 -9.11
CA ASP A 251 18.41 11.21 -9.39
C ASP A 251 18.24 10.17 -10.52
N THR A 252 19.33 9.84 -11.23
CA THR A 252 19.32 8.84 -12.31
C THR A 252 19.73 7.46 -11.81
N VAL A 253 18.84 6.46 -12.02
CA VAL A 253 19.05 5.05 -11.67
C VAL A 253 19.33 4.21 -12.92
N LEU A 254 20.50 3.57 -12.97
CA LEU A 254 20.93 2.68 -14.05
C LEU A 254 20.72 1.21 -13.69
N ASP A 255 20.21 0.43 -14.64
CA ASP A 255 20.27 -1.04 -14.64
C ASP A 255 20.94 -1.54 -15.93
N PRO A 256 22.18 -2.06 -15.86
CA PRO A 256 22.89 -2.58 -17.04
C PRO A 256 22.40 -3.97 -17.49
N PHE A 257 21.47 -4.60 -16.74
CA PHE A 257 20.92 -5.93 -17.01
C PHE A 257 19.40 -5.92 -16.80
N ALA A 258 18.70 -5.02 -17.50
CA ALA A 258 17.35 -4.59 -17.15
C ALA A 258 16.31 -5.74 -17.12
N GLY A 259 16.42 -6.73 -18.02
CA GLY A 259 15.62 -7.96 -18.07
C GLY A 259 14.12 -7.73 -17.94
N SER A 260 13.60 -7.95 -16.73
CA SER A 260 12.18 -7.74 -16.37
C SER A 260 11.74 -6.27 -16.23
N GLY A 261 12.65 -5.30 -16.34
CA GLY A 261 12.42 -3.87 -16.12
C GLY A 261 12.12 -3.48 -14.67
N THR A 262 12.37 -4.35 -13.67
CA THR A 262 11.91 -4.12 -12.28
C THR A 262 12.59 -2.90 -11.65
N THR A 263 13.92 -2.76 -11.77
CA THR A 263 14.68 -1.62 -11.23
C THR A 263 14.16 -0.29 -11.76
N LEU A 264 13.94 -0.24 -13.08
CA LEU A 264 13.53 0.94 -13.82
C LEU A 264 12.07 1.32 -13.51
N ALA A 265 11.18 0.34 -13.44
CA ALA A 265 9.81 0.54 -12.99
C ALA A 265 9.77 1.07 -11.55
N VAL A 266 10.58 0.53 -10.64
CA VAL A 266 10.69 1.02 -9.25
C VAL A 266 11.27 2.43 -9.19
N ALA A 267 12.29 2.74 -9.98
CA ALA A 267 12.85 4.09 -10.08
C ALA A 267 11.79 5.11 -10.52
N LYS A 268 11.07 4.83 -11.62
CA LYS A 268 9.96 5.66 -12.11
C LYS A 268 8.85 5.82 -11.06
N LYS A 269 8.38 4.73 -10.44
CA LYS A 269 7.38 4.77 -9.36
C LYS A 269 7.82 5.66 -8.20
N LEU A 270 9.11 5.67 -7.88
CA LEU A 270 9.70 6.50 -6.82
C LEU A 270 10.16 7.89 -7.31
N GLY A 271 9.83 8.33 -8.53
CA GLY A 271 10.18 9.68 -9.01
C GLY A 271 11.67 9.89 -9.25
N ARG A 272 12.39 8.83 -9.66
CA ARG A 272 13.76 8.89 -10.17
C ARG A 272 13.73 8.81 -11.70
N HIS A 273 14.71 9.43 -12.35
CA HIS A 273 15.02 9.14 -13.74
C HIS A 273 15.66 7.75 -13.84
N TRP A 274 15.56 7.10 -14.99
CA TRP A 274 16.02 5.72 -15.14
C TRP A 274 16.71 5.46 -16.48
N LEU A 275 17.61 4.48 -16.53
CA LEU A 275 18.30 4.07 -17.75
C LEU A 275 18.50 2.56 -17.71
N GLY A 276 18.09 1.86 -18.77
CA GLY A 276 18.21 0.41 -18.88
C GLY A 276 19.06 -0.03 -20.07
N PHE A 277 19.88 -1.06 -19.89
CA PHE A 277 20.48 -1.81 -21.00
C PHE A 277 19.99 -3.26 -20.96
N GLU A 278 19.71 -3.82 -22.14
CA GLU A 278 19.22 -5.20 -22.29
C GLU A 278 19.60 -5.74 -23.68
N LEU A 279 20.00 -7.01 -23.74
CA LEU A 279 20.42 -7.65 -24.99
C LEU A 279 19.20 -8.15 -25.80
N SER A 280 18.21 -8.73 -25.11
CA SER A 280 17.04 -9.34 -25.73
C SER A 280 16.04 -8.29 -26.26
N THR A 281 15.78 -8.36 -27.57
CA THR A 281 14.74 -7.56 -28.25
C THR A 281 13.37 -7.71 -27.58
N ASP A 282 13.02 -8.92 -27.16
CA ASP A 282 11.72 -9.21 -26.56
C ASP A 282 11.66 -8.72 -25.10
N TYR A 283 12.76 -8.83 -24.33
CA TYR A 283 12.81 -8.24 -22.98
C TYR A 283 12.75 -6.72 -23.01
N VAL A 284 13.50 -6.04 -23.90
CA VAL A 284 13.39 -4.58 -24.13
C VAL A 284 11.94 -4.18 -24.35
N LYS A 285 11.24 -4.86 -25.26
CA LYS A 285 9.83 -4.61 -25.61
C LYS A 285 8.89 -4.78 -24.42
N TYR A 286 8.92 -5.93 -23.73
CA TYR A 286 7.97 -6.19 -22.63
C TYR A 286 8.30 -5.39 -21.36
N ALA A 287 9.59 -5.14 -21.07
CA ALA A 287 10.01 -4.27 -19.98
C ALA A 287 9.60 -2.81 -20.22
N THR A 288 9.76 -2.30 -21.45
CA THR A 288 9.29 -0.95 -21.83
C THR A 288 7.78 -0.82 -21.62
N GLN A 289 6.98 -1.77 -22.12
CA GLN A 289 5.52 -1.78 -21.89
C GLN A 289 5.14 -1.80 -20.41
N ARG A 290 5.87 -2.54 -19.57
CA ARG A 290 5.68 -2.54 -18.11
C ARG A 290 5.95 -1.16 -17.50
N ILE A 291 7.03 -0.49 -17.92
CA ILE A 291 7.44 0.82 -17.38
C ILE A 291 6.51 1.93 -17.89
N GLU A 292 6.03 1.86 -19.14
CA GLU A 292 4.99 2.75 -19.67
C GLU A 292 3.68 2.62 -18.88
N GLY A 293 3.31 1.40 -18.49
CA GLY A 293 2.11 1.10 -17.71
C GLY A 293 2.10 1.53 -16.24
N VAL A 294 3.19 2.10 -15.71
CA VAL A 294 3.27 2.64 -14.34
C VAL A 294 3.55 4.14 -14.33
N THR A 295 3.12 4.82 -13.27
CA THR A 295 3.24 6.27 -13.10
C THR A 295 4.04 6.63 -11.85
N THR A 296 4.59 7.85 -11.83
CA THR A 296 5.30 8.38 -10.67
C THR A 296 4.35 8.50 -9.48
N GLY A 297 4.74 7.93 -8.34
CA GLY A 297 3.91 7.85 -7.13
C GLY A 297 3.13 6.54 -6.98
N ASP A 298 3.14 5.63 -7.96
CA ASP A 298 2.48 4.34 -7.84
C ASP A 298 3.09 3.45 -6.75
N GLY A 299 2.24 2.66 -6.09
CA GLY A 299 2.65 1.72 -5.05
C GLY A 299 3.56 0.61 -5.57
N LEU A 300 4.54 0.21 -4.75
CA LEU A 300 5.36 -0.97 -4.99
C LEU A 300 4.56 -2.25 -4.67
N HIS A 301 4.73 -3.29 -5.48
CA HIS A 301 4.07 -4.58 -5.26
C HIS A 301 4.71 -5.38 -4.12
N GLY A 302 3.86 -6.07 -3.34
CA GLY A 302 4.24 -6.69 -2.07
C GLY A 302 4.06 -5.74 -0.87
N PRO A 303 3.99 -6.26 0.37
CA PRO A 303 3.98 -5.44 1.58
C PRO A 303 5.33 -4.76 1.81
N ALA A 304 5.28 -3.70 2.62
CA ALA A 304 6.46 -3.06 3.18
C ALA A 304 7.10 -3.91 4.30
N ASP A 305 8.18 -3.38 4.87
CA ASP A 305 9.02 -4.09 5.84
C ASP A 305 8.24 -4.70 7.02
N PRO A 306 8.51 -5.97 7.38
CA PRO A 306 7.81 -6.67 8.44
C PRO A 306 8.16 -6.13 9.83
N VAL A 307 7.13 -6.00 10.66
CA VAL A 307 7.13 -5.10 11.83
C VAL A 307 7.84 -5.67 13.07
N ARG A 308 8.31 -6.94 13.05
CA ARG A 308 8.77 -7.64 14.27
C ARG A 308 10.15 -8.27 14.14
N SER A 309 10.99 -7.97 15.15
CA SER A 309 12.42 -8.31 15.19
C SER A 309 12.87 -8.97 16.52
N ALA A 310 11.94 -9.31 17.42
CA ALA A 310 12.10 -10.28 18.53
C ALA A 310 10.78 -10.45 19.32
N PRO A 311 10.52 -11.63 19.92
CA PRO A 311 9.46 -11.79 20.92
C PRO A 311 9.77 -10.98 22.19
N THR A 312 8.74 -10.46 22.86
CA THR A 312 8.95 -9.69 24.10
C THR A 312 9.32 -10.59 25.28
N THR A 313 10.39 -10.25 26.01
CA THR A 313 10.83 -11.00 27.19
C THR A 313 10.17 -10.48 28.48
N ALA A 314 9.90 -11.39 29.44
CA ALA A 314 9.27 -11.05 30.72
C ALA A 314 10.13 -10.14 31.63
N LYS A 315 11.45 -10.12 31.42
CA LYS A 315 12.41 -9.29 32.19
C LYS A 315 12.82 -8.00 31.45
N GLY A 316 12.32 -7.76 30.24
CA GLY A 316 12.63 -6.57 29.45
C GLY A 316 12.04 -5.30 30.06
N ARG A 317 12.90 -4.32 30.39
CA ARG A 317 12.46 -2.98 30.80
C ARG A 317 11.81 -2.31 29.58
N ARG A 318 10.60 -1.75 29.68
CA ARG A 318 9.92 -1.11 28.54
C ARG A 318 9.89 0.41 28.70
N LEU A 319 10.08 1.16 27.62
CA LEU A 319 9.85 2.61 27.60
C LEU A 319 8.34 2.87 27.67
N LYS A 320 7.86 3.38 28.82
CA LYS A 320 6.49 3.88 28.95
C LYS A 320 6.29 5.04 27.97
N GLY A 321 5.32 4.92 27.07
CA GLY A 321 4.99 5.95 26.08
C GLY A 321 5.78 5.89 24.76
N HIS A 322 6.52 4.82 24.47
CA HIS A 322 7.17 4.67 23.16
C HIS A 322 6.16 4.28 22.06
N PRO A 323 6.06 5.01 20.92
CA PRO A 323 4.97 4.83 19.94
C PRO A 323 4.79 3.37 19.49
N MET A 324 5.88 2.76 19.00
CA MET A 324 5.86 1.38 18.50
C MET A 324 5.52 0.33 19.58
N ALA A 325 5.74 0.63 20.88
CA ALA A 325 5.56 -0.35 21.96
C ALA A 325 4.09 -0.49 22.40
N GLU A 326 3.25 0.51 22.13
CA GLU A 326 1.80 0.41 22.36
C GLU A 326 1.07 -0.16 21.13
N VAL A 327 1.60 -0.01 19.91
CA VAL A 327 1.06 -0.66 18.68
C VAL A 327 1.08 -2.18 18.82
N ALA A 328 2.24 -2.78 19.11
CA ALA A 328 2.37 -4.23 19.31
C ALA A 328 1.48 -4.77 20.47
N LYS A 329 1.16 -3.91 21.42
CA LYS A 329 0.31 -4.20 22.59
C LYS A 329 -1.18 -4.15 22.25
N ALA A 330 -1.57 -3.27 21.32
CA ALA A 330 -2.93 -3.19 20.79
C ALA A 330 -3.22 -4.37 19.86
N GLU A 331 -2.27 -4.73 18.99
CA GLU A 331 -2.37 -5.92 18.13
C GLU A 331 -2.52 -7.22 18.93
N GLY A 332 -1.63 -7.45 19.91
CA GLY A 332 -1.72 -8.66 20.76
C GLY A 332 -2.98 -8.73 21.63
N ARG A 333 -3.63 -7.60 21.93
CA ARG A 333 -4.94 -7.56 22.60
C ARG A 333 -6.10 -7.85 21.66
N ARG A 334 -5.96 -7.52 20.37
CA ARG A 334 -6.99 -7.73 19.35
C ARG A 334 -7.12 -9.21 19.01
N ARG A 335 -5.99 -9.86 18.69
CA ARG A 335 -5.93 -11.30 18.36
C ARG A 335 -6.44 -12.21 19.45
N LYS A 336 -6.20 -11.86 20.72
CA LYS A 336 -6.74 -12.62 21.87
C LYS A 336 -8.28 -12.52 21.97
N ALA A 337 -8.87 -11.40 21.58
CA ALA A 337 -10.32 -11.24 21.54
C ALA A 337 -10.94 -11.96 20.33
N GLU A 338 -10.19 -12.14 19.25
CA GLU A 338 -10.60 -12.86 18.04
C GLU A 338 -10.48 -14.39 18.21
N SER A 339 -9.47 -14.90 18.96
CA SER A 339 -9.31 -16.34 19.25
C SER A 339 -10.33 -16.92 20.26
N ASP A 340 -10.73 -16.14 21.26
CA ASP A 340 -11.71 -16.60 22.27
C ASP A 340 -13.15 -16.66 21.70
N ALA A 341 -13.37 -16.19 20.46
CA ALA A 341 -14.67 -16.17 19.79
C ALA A 341 -14.93 -17.39 18.86
N SER A 342 -13.96 -18.29 18.68
CA SER A 342 -14.00 -19.33 17.62
C SER A 342 -14.08 -20.79 18.09
N LEU A 343 -14.42 -21.06 19.36
CA LEU A 343 -14.62 -22.42 19.89
C LEU A 343 -16.01 -22.59 20.53
N PRO A 344 -16.86 -23.52 20.04
CA PRO A 344 -18.10 -23.90 20.74
C PRO A 344 -17.80 -24.84 21.93
N PRO A 345 -18.68 -24.90 22.94
CA PRO A 345 -18.50 -25.77 24.10
C PRO A 345 -18.70 -27.26 23.74
N PRO A 346 -18.13 -28.20 24.52
CA PRO A 346 -18.29 -29.62 24.27
C PRO A 346 -19.67 -30.13 24.72
N SER A 347 -20.49 -30.58 23.77
CA SER A 347 -21.72 -31.35 24.04
C SER A 347 -21.42 -32.85 24.05
N GLY A 348 -21.57 -33.49 25.21
CA GLY A 348 -21.46 -34.95 25.35
C GLY A 348 -22.81 -35.68 25.22
N GLU A 349 -22.72 -37.01 25.19
CA GLU A 349 -23.82 -38.02 25.20
C GLU A 349 -24.66 -38.13 23.90
N GLY A 350 -24.90 -39.32 23.31
CA GLY A 350 -24.28 -40.64 23.51
C GLY A 350 -25.03 -41.81 22.85
N ARG A 351 -24.30 -42.80 22.28
CA ARG A 351 -24.68 -44.22 21.96
C ARG A 351 -25.84 -44.46 20.94
N GLY A 352 -25.84 -45.46 20.05
CA GLY A 352 -24.84 -46.47 19.64
C GLY A 352 -25.47 -47.61 18.77
N GLY A 353 -24.65 -48.29 17.93
CA GLY A 353 -25.04 -49.48 17.11
C GLY A 353 -25.90 -49.20 15.86
N GLY A 354 -25.90 -49.99 14.78
CA GLY A 354 -25.10 -51.17 14.39
C GLY A 354 -25.59 -51.79 13.05
N GLU A 355 -24.65 -52.33 12.25
CA GLU A 355 -24.78 -53.33 11.14
C GLU A 355 -25.69 -53.17 9.88
N ALA A 356 -25.01 -53.21 8.72
CA ALA A 356 -25.17 -54.11 7.55
C ALA A 356 -26.46 -54.24 6.67
N GLY A 357 -26.23 -54.21 5.33
CA GLY A 357 -27.08 -54.80 4.27
C GLY A 357 -28.20 -53.91 3.70
N THR A 358 -28.71 -54.07 2.47
CA THR A 358 -28.27 -54.86 1.30
C THR A 358 -29.00 -54.42 0.01
N ARG A 359 -28.35 -54.57 -1.15
CA ARG A 359 -28.90 -54.82 -2.53
C ARG A 359 -29.77 -53.77 -3.27
N VAL A 360 -29.49 -53.75 -4.58
CA VAL A 360 -30.14 -53.03 -5.69
C VAL A 360 -31.12 -53.97 -6.43
N PRO A 361 -32.12 -53.44 -7.16
CA PRO A 361 -32.44 -53.96 -8.50
C PRO A 361 -32.50 -52.86 -9.59
N PRO A 362 -32.35 -53.20 -10.89
CA PRO A 362 -31.91 -52.26 -11.93
C PRO A 362 -33.00 -51.61 -12.80
N SER A 363 -32.54 -50.64 -13.60
CA SER A 363 -33.12 -49.78 -14.65
C SER A 363 -34.32 -50.28 -15.48
N PRO A 364 -35.03 -49.32 -16.13
CA PRO A 364 -34.81 -49.20 -17.58
C PRO A 364 -34.59 -47.76 -18.11
N SER A 365 -34.04 -47.67 -19.32
CA SER A 365 -33.89 -46.48 -20.18
C SER A 365 -34.52 -46.81 -21.56
N PRO A 366 -34.72 -45.90 -22.55
CA PRO A 366 -34.07 -44.58 -22.72
C PRO A 366 -34.88 -43.41 -23.37
N SER A 367 -34.20 -42.25 -23.48
CA SER A 367 -34.38 -41.15 -24.48
C SER A 367 -35.43 -40.06 -24.22
N PRO A 368 -35.27 -38.82 -24.78
CA PRO A 368 -34.15 -38.29 -25.60
C PRO A 368 -33.41 -37.07 -24.97
N LYS A 369 -32.42 -36.55 -25.70
CA LYS A 369 -31.51 -35.47 -25.27
C LYS A 369 -32.20 -34.08 -25.21
N GLY A 370 -31.95 -33.34 -24.14
CA GLY A 370 -32.11 -31.88 -24.07
C GLY A 370 -30.85 -31.25 -23.45
N GLY A 371 -30.28 -30.22 -24.07
CA GLY A 371 -29.08 -29.57 -23.57
C GLY A 371 -29.37 -28.65 -22.38
N GLY A 372 -28.57 -28.76 -21.32
CA GLY A 372 -28.66 -27.89 -20.15
C GLY A 372 -27.27 -27.66 -19.54
N GLY A 373 -26.93 -26.40 -19.27
CA GLY A 373 -25.70 -26.04 -18.55
C GLY A 373 -25.74 -26.47 -17.07
N PRO A 374 -24.64 -26.27 -16.32
CA PRO A 374 -24.59 -26.65 -14.90
C PRO A 374 -25.70 -25.95 -14.10
N ALA A 375 -26.40 -26.72 -13.28
CA ALA A 375 -27.48 -26.21 -12.44
C ALA A 375 -26.94 -25.17 -11.44
N ARG A 376 -27.52 -23.96 -11.46
CA ARG A 376 -27.20 -22.88 -10.51
C ARG A 376 -27.57 -23.31 -9.10
N SER A 377 -26.76 -22.96 -8.10
CA SER A 377 -27.11 -23.24 -6.71
C SER A 377 -28.28 -22.34 -6.26
N LEU A 378 -29.02 -22.77 -5.23
CA LEU A 378 -30.09 -21.96 -4.61
C LEU A 378 -29.57 -20.57 -4.17
N ARG A 379 -28.30 -20.52 -3.75
CA ARG A 379 -27.61 -19.27 -3.40
C ARG A 379 -27.40 -18.36 -4.61
N ASP A 380 -26.97 -18.90 -5.75
CA ASP A 380 -26.77 -18.10 -6.97
C ASP A 380 -28.10 -17.56 -7.51
N LEU A 381 -29.18 -18.34 -7.37
CA LEU A 381 -30.54 -17.88 -7.69
C LEU A 381 -30.96 -16.72 -6.76
N THR A 382 -30.77 -16.87 -5.44
CA THR A 382 -31.07 -15.82 -4.46
C THR A 382 -30.24 -14.54 -4.70
N GLU A 383 -28.94 -14.68 -4.98
CA GLU A 383 -28.05 -13.54 -5.29
C GLU A 383 -28.49 -12.85 -6.60
N GLN A 384 -28.89 -13.60 -7.63
CA GLN A 384 -29.39 -13.03 -8.89
C GLN A 384 -30.74 -12.31 -8.72
N THR A 385 -31.72 -12.94 -8.08
CA THR A 385 -33.06 -12.35 -7.87
C THR A 385 -32.99 -11.05 -7.05
N LEU A 386 -32.05 -10.95 -6.11
CA LEU A 386 -31.79 -9.70 -5.38
C LEU A 386 -31.20 -8.60 -6.27
N ILE A 387 -30.30 -8.96 -7.19
CA ILE A 387 -29.72 -8.03 -8.19
C ILE A 387 -30.82 -7.55 -9.14
N ASP A 388 -31.70 -8.44 -9.61
CA ASP A 388 -32.81 -8.10 -10.51
C ASP A 388 -33.80 -7.13 -9.81
N ALA A 389 -34.14 -7.39 -8.54
CA ALA A 389 -34.97 -6.51 -7.72
C ALA A 389 -34.32 -5.13 -7.48
N PHE A 390 -32.98 -5.08 -7.32
CA PHE A 390 -32.24 -3.82 -7.23
C PHE A 390 -32.30 -3.01 -8.52
N HIS A 391 -32.11 -3.63 -9.69
CA HIS A 391 -32.20 -2.92 -10.96
C HIS A 391 -33.62 -2.43 -11.27
N ALA A 392 -34.65 -3.20 -10.91
CA ALA A 392 -36.05 -2.79 -11.05
C ALA A 392 -36.42 -1.59 -10.15
N ALA A 393 -35.91 -1.54 -8.92
CA ALA A 393 -36.28 -0.53 -7.93
C ALA A 393 -35.39 0.73 -7.90
N SER A 394 -34.16 0.66 -8.41
CA SER A 394 -33.18 1.76 -8.31
C SER A 394 -33.37 2.88 -9.35
N GLU A 395 -34.19 2.67 -10.39
CA GLU A 395 -34.43 3.63 -11.47
C GLU A 395 -33.11 4.11 -12.14
N GLY A 396 -32.11 3.22 -12.20
CA GLY A 396 -30.77 3.52 -12.74
C GLY A 396 -29.81 4.18 -11.75
N ALA A 397 -30.21 4.40 -10.49
CA ALA A 397 -29.36 5.02 -9.48
C ALA A 397 -28.41 4.03 -8.79
N SER A 398 -27.25 4.53 -8.36
CA SER A 398 -26.26 3.74 -7.61
C SER A 398 -26.82 3.20 -6.27
N LEU A 399 -26.23 2.10 -5.78
CA LEU A 399 -26.61 1.54 -4.47
C LEU A 399 -26.43 2.53 -3.30
N ASP A 400 -25.43 3.40 -3.34
CA ASP A 400 -25.26 4.44 -2.31
C ASP A 400 -26.45 5.44 -2.30
N TRP A 401 -27.06 5.70 -3.45
CA TRP A 401 -28.21 6.61 -3.58
C TRP A 401 -29.52 5.95 -3.14
N LEU A 402 -29.74 4.69 -3.52
CA LEU A 402 -30.87 3.89 -3.05
C LEU A 402 -30.89 3.80 -1.52
N LEU A 403 -29.74 3.57 -0.88
CA LEU A 403 -29.64 3.53 0.58
C LEU A 403 -29.92 4.89 1.24
N CYS A 404 -29.69 6.02 0.56
CA CYS A 404 -30.00 7.34 1.12
C CYS A 404 -31.49 7.72 0.95
N ARG A 405 -32.17 7.26 -0.10
CA ARG A 405 -33.54 7.68 -0.42
C ARG A 405 -34.62 6.78 0.21
N PRO A 406 -35.50 7.30 1.10
CA PRO A 406 -36.58 6.51 1.71
C PRO A 406 -37.51 5.85 0.68
N ASP A 407 -37.82 6.55 -0.41
CA ASP A 407 -38.72 6.08 -1.46
C ASP A 407 -38.11 4.96 -2.31
N LEU A 408 -36.80 5.02 -2.60
CA LEU A 408 -36.10 3.94 -3.32
C LEU A 408 -35.91 2.70 -2.43
N GLN A 409 -35.63 2.87 -1.13
CA GLN A 409 -35.64 1.73 -0.19
C GLN A 409 -37.01 1.04 -0.13
N ALA A 410 -38.11 1.80 -0.09
CA ALA A 410 -39.46 1.24 -0.08
C ALA A 410 -39.79 0.47 -1.37
N LYS A 411 -39.44 1.02 -2.55
CA LYS A 411 -39.57 0.32 -3.84
C LYS A 411 -38.77 -0.98 -3.87
N PHE A 412 -37.54 -0.97 -3.35
CA PHE A 412 -36.67 -2.14 -3.31
C PHE A 412 -37.18 -3.24 -2.38
N ALA A 413 -37.64 -2.87 -1.17
CA ALA A 413 -38.26 -3.83 -0.26
C ALA A 413 -39.48 -4.50 -0.91
N ALA A 414 -40.38 -3.72 -1.52
CA ALA A 414 -41.55 -4.25 -2.22
C ALA A 414 -41.17 -5.17 -3.41
N ALA A 415 -40.11 -4.86 -4.15
CA ALA A 415 -39.60 -5.71 -5.22
C ALA A 415 -39.05 -7.05 -4.69
N CYS A 416 -38.34 -7.05 -3.55
CA CYS A 416 -37.87 -8.27 -2.90
C CYS A 416 -39.01 -9.15 -2.36
N GLU A 417 -40.04 -8.54 -1.77
CA GLU A 417 -41.25 -9.24 -1.31
C GLU A 417 -42.00 -9.89 -2.47
N GLN A 418 -42.22 -9.15 -3.57
CA GLN A 418 -42.87 -9.67 -4.79
C GLN A 418 -42.07 -10.79 -5.45
N ALA A 419 -40.74 -10.75 -5.35
CA ALA A 419 -39.86 -11.81 -5.83
C ALA A 419 -39.79 -13.04 -4.88
N GLY A 420 -40.48 -13.02 -3.74
CA GLY A 420 -40.52 -14.12 -2.78
C GLY A 420 -39.21 -14.32 -1.99
N LEU A 421 -38.37 -13.29 -1.89
CA LEU A 421 -37.13 -13.38 -1.13
C LEU A 421 -37.40 -13.43 0.38
N LEU A 422 -36.74 -14.35 1.08
CA LEU A 422 -36.79 -14.43 2.54
C LEU A 422 -35.89 -13.35 3.18
N GLY A 423 -36.35 -12.76 4.27
CA GLY A 423 -35.65 -11.69 5.01
C GLY A 423 -36.52 -10.44 5.16
N GLY A 424 -35.92 -9.33 5.61
CA GLY A 424 -36.50 -8.00 5.53
C GLY A 424 -35.53 -7.00 4.88
N ALA A 425 -35.93 -5.73 4.87
CA ALA A 425 -35.16 -4.65 4.24
C ALA A 425 -33.70 -4.59 4.72
N TYR A 426 -33.43 -4.85 6.00
CA TYR A 426 -32.07 -4.88 6.54
C TYR A 426 -31.21 -5.98 5.92
N GLU A 427 -31.70 -7.22 5.88
CA GLU A 427 -30.99 -8.36 5.29
C GLU A 427 -30.70 -8.15 3.81
N TRP A 428 -31.70 -7.67 3.05
CA TRP A 428 -31.59 -7.40 1.61
C TRP A 428 -30.60 -6.27 1.32
N ASN A 429 -30.69 -5.14 2.02
CA ASN A 429 -29.75 -4.03 1.91
C ASN A 429 -28.32 -4.47 2.28
N ARG A 430 -28.14 -5.27 3.35
CA ARG A 430 -26.83 -5.82 3.74
C ARG A 430 -26.28 -6.80 2.71
N LEU A 431 -27.13 -7.61 2.06
CA LEU A 431 -26.71 -8.56 1.03
C LEU A 431 -26.30 -7.84 -0.27
N LEU A 432 -27.04 -6.81 -0.71
CA LEU A 432 -26.61 -5.93 -1.81
C LEU A 432 -25.25 -5.28 -1.55
N LEU A 433 -25.01 -4.74 -0.35
CA LEU A 433 -23.70 -4.18 0.01
C LEU A 433 -22.58 -5.23 -0.03
N LYS A 434 -22.86 -6.50 0.31
CA LYS A 434 -21.90 -7.60 0.16
C LYS A 434 -21.62 -7.89 -1.32
N LEU A 435 -22.66 -8.01 -2.15
CA LEU A 435 -22.54 -8.26 -3.59
C LEU A 435 -21.79 -7.14 -4.33
N ARG A 436 -22.00 -5.88 -3.96
CA ARG A 436 -21.19 -4.75 -4.47
C ARG A 436 -19.73 -4.88 -4.06
N LYS A 437 -19.45 -5.16 -2.78
CA LYS A 437 -18.08 -5.32 -2.26
C LYS A 437 -17.35 -6.52 -2.86
N SER A 438 -18.05 -7.56 -3.31
CA SER A 438 -17.48 -8.70 -4.03
C SER A 438 -17.49 -8.56 -5.57
N GLY A 439 -17.86 -7.39 -6.11
CA GLY A 439 -17.92 -7.15 -7.56
C GLY A 439 -19.04 -7.88 -8.32
N LYS A 440 -19.93 -8.58 -7.61
CA LYS A 440 -21.02 -9.38 -8.20
C LYS A 440 -22.22 -8.56 -8.67
N LEU A 441 -22.36 -7.32 -8.19
CA LEU A 441 -23.48 -6.42 -8.54
C LEU A 441 -23.36 -5.83 -9.98
N GLY A 442 -22.29 -6.12 -10.73
CA GLY A 442 -22.09 -5.64 -12.09
C GLY A 442 -21.52 -4.22 -12.18
N GLY A 443 -20.24 -4.10 -12.59
CA GLY A 443 -19.53 -2.80 -12.60
C GLY A 443 -19.67 -1.95 -13.87
N ALA A 444 -20.55 -2.32 -14.81
CA ALA A 444 -20.52 -1.79 -16.19
C ALA A 444 -21.59 -0.72 -16.52
N GLU A 445 -22.69 -0.60 -15.76
CA GLU A 445 -23.77 0.35 -16.07
C GLU A 445 -23.91 1.53 -15.08
N GLU A 446 -23.29 1.48 -13.90
CA GLU A 446 -23.25 2.63 -12.95
C GLU A 446 -22.57 3.90 -13.54
N LYS A 447 -21.94 3.81 -14.72
CA LYS A 447 -21.23 4.92 -15.39
C LYS A 447 -22.12 5.86 -16.24
N LYS A 448 -23.42 5.62 -16.42
CA LYS A 448 -24.25 6.41 -17.36
C LYS A 448 -25.31 7.35 -16.77
N GLN A 449 -25.51 7.37 -15.46
CA GLN A 449 -26.29 8.44 -14.82
C GLN A 449 -25.68 8.86 -13.47
N ALA A 450 -24.54 9.55 -13.57
CA ALA A 450 -24.26 10.67 -12.67
C ALA A 450 -25.30 11.78 -12.97
N ALA A 451 -26.56 11.53 -12.61
CA ALA A 451 -27.59 12.54 -12.64
C ALA A 451 -27.09 13.74 -11.84
N LYS A 452 -27.10 14.93 -12.45
CA LYS A 452 -26.85 16.20 -11.78
C LYS A 452 -27.96 16.42 -10.76
N THR A 453 -27.89 15.75 -9.61
CA THR A 453 -28.83 15.95 -8.53
C THR A 453 -28.44 17.24 -7.84
N PRO A 454 -29.31 18.28 -7.82
CA PRO A 454 -29.07 19.52 -7.09
C PRO A 454 -29.25 19.25 -5.60
N VAL A 455 -28.31 18.51 -5.04
CA VAL A 455 -28.10 18.44 -3.61
C VAL A 455 -27.62 19.84 -3.23
N ASN A 456 -28.51 20.62 -2.59
CA ASN A 456 -28.19 21.94 -2.06
C ASN A 456 -26.88 21.89 -1.28
N ASP A 457 -26.15 23.01 -1.26
CA ASP A 457 -24.83 23.13 -0.65
C ASP A 457 -24.65 22.18 0.56
N PRO A 458 -23.91 21.06 0.38
CA PRO A 458 -23.83 20.01 1.39
C PRO A 458 -23.31 20.50 2.74
N GLU A 459 -22.56 21.60 2.73
CA GLU A 459 -21.95 22.18 3.93
C GLU A 459 -23.00 22.83 4.84
N ALA A 460 -24.10 23.32 4.27
CA ALA A 460 -25.21 23.95 4.99
C ALA A 460 -25.91 23.02 6.01
N TYR A 461 -25.81 21.69 5.85
CA TYR A 461 -26.46 20.71 6.74
C TYR A 461 -25.59 19.47 7.07
N ALA A 462 -24.35 19.36 6.56
CA ALA A 462 -23.44 18.27 6.92
C ALA A 462 -23.21 18.15 8.45
N PHE A 463 -23.29 19.26 9.18
CA PHE A 463 -23.20 19.28 10.64
C PHE A 463 -24.36 18.54 11.32
N ALA A 464 -25.57 18.62 10.77
CA ALA A 464 -26.74 17.93 11.30
C ALA A 464 -26.64 16.42 11.07
N ALA A 465 -26.12 16.02 9.91
CA ALA A 465 -25.80 14.63 9.62
C ALA A 465 -24.74 14.07 10.60
N GLU A 466 -23.72 14.84 10.95
CA GLU A 466 -22.73 14.43 11.96
C GLU A 466 -23.34 14.32 13.37
N ILE A 467 -24.10 15.32 13.83
CA ILE A 467 -24.76 15.29 15.14
C ILE A 467 -25.70 14.08 15.24
N ALA A 468 -26.44 13.77 14.16
CA ALA A 468 -27.28 12.59 14.07
C ALA A 468 -26.47 11.29 14.11
N TRP A 469 -25.34 11.24 13.41
CA TRP A 469 -24.43 10.09 13.41
C TRP A 469 -23.80 9.83 14.78
N ALA A 470 -23.31 10.87 15.45
CA ALA A 470 -22.77 10.79 16.81
C ALA A 470 -23.82 10.29 17.81
N ARG A 471 -25.06 10.79 17.74
CA ARG A 471 -26.19 10.31 18.55
C ARG A 471 -26.56 8.86 18.23
N ALA A 472 -26.55 8.46 16.96
CA ALA A 472 -26.82 7.09 16.56
C ALA A 472 -25.79 6.12 17.15
N ARG A 473 -24.49 6.46 17.11
CA ARG A 473 -23.42 5.68 17.75
C ARG A 473 -23.50 5.63 19.28
N ALA A 474 -23.92 6.72 19.91
CA ALA A 474 -24.10 6.77 21.36
C ALA A 474 -25.28 5.89 21.83
N LYS A 475 -26.36 5.82 21.03
CA LYS A 475 -27.54 4.99 21.31
C LYS A 475 -27.35 3.52 20.92
N HIS A 476 -26.65 3.27 19.82
CA HIS A 476 -26.42 1.94 19.25
C HIS A 476 -24.92 1.68 19.20
N ARG A 477 -24.39 1.04 20.26
CA ARG A 477 -22.97 0.69 20.36
C ARG A 477 -22.55 -0.14 19.14
N ASP A 478 -21.38 0.17 18.60
CA ASP A 478 -20.73 -0.52 17.47
C ASP A 478 -21.51 -0.53 16.14
N VAL A 479 -22.54 0.31 15.98
CA VAL A 479 -23.19 0.53 14.66
C VAL A 479 -22.22 1.18 13.67
N SER A 480 -22.13 0.64 12.44
CA SER A 480 -21.42 1.27 11.33
C SER A 480 -22.37 2.12 10.48
N LEU A 481 -21.84 3.06 9.67
CA LEU A 481 -22.72 3.87 8.80
C LEU A 481 -23.39 3.01 7.70
N ASP A 482 -22.75 1.91 7.26
CA ASP A 482 -23.40 0.93 6.39
C ASP A 482 -24.58 0.26 7.13
N ASP A 483 -24.39 -0.16 8.39
CA ASP A 483 -25.45 -0.78 9.21
C ASP A 483 -26.61 0.17 9.51
N LEU A 484 -26.31 1.45 9.75
CA LEU A 484 -27.33 2.47 9.90
C LEU A 484 -28.14 2.60 8.61
N LEU A 485 -27.48 2.80 7.46
CA LEU A 485 -28.17 3.02 6.18
C LEU A 485 -28.94 1.79 5.66
N CYS A 486 -28.57 0.58 6.05
CA CYS A 486 -29.33 -0.63 5.75
C CYS A 486 -30.59 -0.81 6.60
N ASP A 487 -30.68 -0.16 7.76
CA ASP A 487 -31.70 -0.41 8.78
C ASP A 487 -32.70 0.77 8.88
N PRO A 488 -33.96 0.58 8.43
CA PRO A 488 -34.97 1.65 8.43
C PRO A 488 -35.30 2.22 9.82
N ASP A 489 -35.27 1.40 10.88
CA ASP A 489 -35.61 1.80 12.24
C ASP A 489 -34.51 2.67 12.85
N LYS A 490 -33.24 2.29 12.60
CA LYS A 490 -32.08 3.12 12.98
C LYS A 490 -32.04 4.41 12.16
N LEU A 491 -32.37 4.37 10.87
CA LEU A 491 -32.47 5.55 10.01
C LEU A 491 -33.49 6.57 10.51
N ALA A 492 -34.70 6.14 10.89
CA ALA A 492 -35.73 7.04 11.42
C ALA A 492 -35.24 7.83 12.67
N ALA A 493 -34.41 7.20 13.51
CA ALA A 493 -33.79 7.87 14.66
C ALA A 493 -32.69 8.87 14.24
N PHE A 494 -31.92 8.57 13.19
CA PHE A 494 -30.93 9.47 12.59
C PHE A 494 -31.63 10.69 11.96
N ASP A 495 -32.62 10.49 11.10
CA ASP A 495 -33.33 11.57 10.39
C ASP A 495 -33.97 12.56 11.37
N LYS A 496 -34.64 12.05 12.41
CA LYS A 496 -35.22 12.87 13.49
C LYS A 496 -34.18 13.67 14.26
N ALA A 497 -32.96 13.15 14.42
CA ALA A 497 -31.88 13.86 15.08
C ALA A 497 -31.26 14.93 14.17
N ALA A 498 -31.19 14.68 12.85
CA ALA A 498 -30.66 15.57 11.85
C ALA A 498 -31.59 16.76 11.58
N ALA A 499 -32.88 16.50 11.30
CA ALA A 499 -33.89 17.53 11.08
C ALA A 499 -34.11 18.45 12.31
N LYS A 500 -33.77 17.99 13.52
CA LYS A 500 -33.75 18.83 14.74
C LYS A 500 -32.52 19.75 14.81
N ALA A 501 -31.43 19.40 14.14
CA ALA A 501 -30.19 20.17 14.11
C ALA A 501 -30.14 21.14 12.91
N ALA A 502 -30.64 20.73 11.75
CA ALA A 502 -30.88 21.57 10.58
C ALA A 502 -32.32 21.37 10.06
N PRO A 503 -33.30 22.17 10.52
CA PRO A 503 -34.65 22.13 9.97
C PRO A 503 -34.68 22.71 8.56
N GLY A 504 -35.58 22.20 7.70
CA GLY A 504 -35.75 22.67 6.32
C GLY A 504 -35.05 21.81 5.25
N PHE A 505 -34.37 20.74 5.63
CA PHE A 505 -33.72 19.79 4.73
C PHE A 505 -34.33 18.38 4.84
N GLU A 506 -34.31 17.65 3.74
CA GLU A 506 -34.92 16.33 3.61
C GLU A 506 -34.04 15.20 4.21
N PRO A 507 -34.61 14.03 4.56
CA PRO A 507 -33.84 12.90 5.10
C PRO A 507 -32.69 12.46 4.19
N HIS A 508 -32.92 12.44 2.87
CA HIS A 508 -31.93 11.97 1.90
C HIS A 508 -30.71 12.89 1.79
N GLU A 509 -30.88 14.21 1.96
CA GLU A 509 -29.79 15.19 1.99
C GLU A 509 -28.85 14.90 3.17
N HIS A 510 -29.40 14.77 4.39
CA HIS A 510 -28.64 14.44 5.59
C HIS A 510 -27.91 13.09 5.50
N ARG A 511 -28.59 12.05 5.00
CA ARG A 511 -27.99 10.71 4.82
C ARG A 511 -26.86 10.73 3.78
N TRP A 512 -27.02 11.49 2.69
CA TRP A 512 -26.00 11.66 1.66
C TRP A 512 -24.79 12.45 2.18
N ALA A 513 -25.02 13.49 2.99
CA ALA A 513 -23.95 14.19 3.68
C ALA A 513 -23.15 13.22 4.57
N ALA A 514 -23.79 12.41 5.42
CA ALA A 514 -23.08 11.40 6.23
C ALA A 514 -22.22 10.44 5.37
N LEU A 515 -22.71 10.00 4.21
CA LEU A 515 -21.92 9.20 3.26
C LEU A 515 -20.71 9.96 2.70
N ARG A 516 -20.88 11.23 2.31
CA ARG A 516 -19.79 12.09 1.82
C ARG A 516 -18.72 12.26 2.89
N LEU A 517 -19.11 12.54 4.14
CA LEU A 517 -18.19 12.69 5.27
C LEU A 517 -17.37 11.43 5.53
N ARG A 518 -18.00 10.25 5.50
CA ARG A 518 -17.27 8.98 5.59
C ARG A 518 -16.29 8.77 4.43
N LYS A 519 -16.68 9.12 3.19
CA LYS A 519 -15.81 9.01 2.01
C LYS A 519 -14.61 9.97 2.10
N ALA A 520 -14.85 11.22 2.48
CA ALA A 520 -13.82 12.22 2.74
C ALA A 520 -12.85 11.75 3.83
N ALA A 521 -13.38 11.34 5.00
CA ALA A 521 -12.59 10.79 6.11
C ALA A 521 -11.67 9.62 5.69
N LYS A 522 -12.09 8.78 4.74
CA LYS A 522 -11.25 7.70 4.20
C LYS A 522 -10.10 8.22 3.32
N LYS A 523 -10.33 9.27 2.51
CA LYS A 523 -9.29 9.93 1.70
C LYS A 523 -8.29 10.66 2.61
N LEU A 524 -8.82 11.50 3.49
CA LEU A 524 -8.07 12.27 4.49
C LEU A 524 -7.24 11.37 5.41
N LYS A 525 -7.70 10.16 5.74
CA LYS A 525 -6.90 9.17 6.46
C LYS A 525 -5.61 8.79 5.73
N ALA A 526 -5.67 8.57 4.43
CA ALA A 526 -4.49 8.17 3.64
C ALA A 526 -3.49 9.32 3.57
N GLU A 527 -3.97 10.53 3.32
CA GLU A 527 -3.18 11.76 3.26
C GLU A 527 -2.57 12.10 4.63
N ALA A 528 -3.34 12.05 5.72
CA ALA A 528 -2.89 12.43 7.05
C ALA A 528 -1.81 11.52 7.67
N VAL A 529 -1.73 10.25 7.25
CA VAL A 529 -0.66 9.32 7.66
C VAL A 529 0.71 9.78 7.16
N GLN A 530 0.77 10.39 5.97
CA GLN A 530 2.02 10.93 5.40
C GLN A 530 2.59 12.10 6.21
N TYR A 531 1.72 12.91 6.83
CA TYR A 531 2.11 14.13 7.55
C TYR A 531 2.04 14.02 9.09
N GLU A 532 1.66 12.86 9.64
CA GLU A 532 1.46 12.63 11.09
C GLU A 532 2.65 13.13 11.94
N PHE A 533 3.88 12.80 11.52
CA PHE A 533 5.11 13.23 12.21
C PHE A 533 5.30 14.76 12.18
N VAL A 534 4.94 15.42 11.07
CA VAL A 534 5.14 16.85 10.86
C VAL A 534 4.17 17.67 11.72
N VAL A 535 2.89 17.28 11.75
CA VAL A 535 1.88 17.94 12.57
C VAL A 535 1.96 17.56 14.05
N ALA A 536 2.68 16.49 14.43
CA ALA A 536 2.73 15.96 15.80
C ALA A 536 3.02 17.02 16.88
N LYS A 537 3.92 17.98 16.63
CA LYS A 537 4.20 19.07 17.59
C LYS A 537 2.97 19.95 17.83
N LEU A 538 2.29 20.33 16.75
CA LEU A 538 1.09 21.19 16.79
C LEU A 538 -0.12 20.43 17.34
N VAL A 539 -0.26 19.13 17.02
CA VAL A 539 -1.24 18.22 17.63
C VAL A 539 -1.04 18.15 19.15
N ASN A 540 0.20 18.02 19.63
CA ASN A 540 0.48 18.09 21.07
C ASN A 540 0.08 19.46 21.66
N GLN A 541 0.48 20.56 21.02
CA GLN A 541 0.17 21.92 21.49
C GLN A 541 -1.34 22.20 21.56
N LEU A 542 -2.13 21.76 20.60
CA LEU A 542 -3.59 21.97 20.59
C LEU A 542 -4.35 20.97 21.48
N ALA A 543 -3.83 19.75 21.66
CA ALA A 543 -4.46 18.73 22.50
C ALA A 543 -4.17 18.92 24.00
N THR A 544 -2.97 19.37 24.38
CA THR A 544 -2.54 19.48 25.80
C THR A 544 -2.11 20.89 26.21
N GLY A 545 -2.12 21.86 25.29
CA GLY A 545 -1.78 23.24 25.60
C GLY A 545 -2.92 24.00 26.27
N ARG A 546 -2.60 25.19 26.78
CA ARG A 546 -3.54 26.04 27.51
C ARG A 546 -4.62 26.60 26.57
N ARG A 547 -5.82 26.03 26.64
CA ARG A 547 -7.01 26.53 25.93
C ARG A 547 -7.39 27.93 26.44
N LYS A 548 -7.91 28.79 25.56
CA LYS A 548 -8.43 30.13 25.85
C LYS A 548 -9.93 30.06 26.15
N LYS A 549 -10.45 30.90 27.05
CA LYS A 549 -11.90 30.96 27.33
C LYS A 549 -12.63 31.61 26.15
N LEU A 550 -13.65 30.93 25.62
CA LEU A 550 -14.42 31.37 24.46
C LEU A 550 -15.49 32.38 24.91
N THR A 551 -15.11 33.66 24.93
CA THR A 551 -16.00 34.79 25.23
C THR A 551 -16.56 35.41 23.95
N LEU A 552 -17.60 36.25 24.03
CA LEU A 552 -18.11 37.01 22.87
C LEU A 552 -17.02 37.82 22.15
N ARG A 553 -16.12 38.47 22.91
CA ARG A 553 -14.98 39.20 22.35
C ARG A 553 -13.95 38.27 21.69
N ALA A 554 -13.76 37.07 22.24
CA ALA A 554 -12.91 36.05 21.61
C ALA A 554 -13.53 35.54 20.30
N ALA A 555 -14.84 35.28 20.27
CA ALA A 555 -15.55 34.90 19.05
C ALA A 555 -15.46 35.99 17.97
N GLN A 556 -15.63 37.27 18.34
CA GLN A 556 -15.39 38.39 17.41
C GLN A 556 -13.95 38.41 16.86
N SER A 557 -12.94 38.06 17.67
CA SER A 557 -11.54 37.96 17.22
C SER A 557 -11.21 36.67 16.46
N LEU A 558 -12.19 35.79 16.20
CA LEU A 558 -12.08 34.60 15.35
C LEU A 558 -12.86 34.75 14.03
N ARG A 559 -13.30 35.97 13.72
CA ARG A 559 -13.84 36.31 12.42
C ARG A 559 -12.73 36.34 11.37
N GLU A 560 -13.08 35.95 10.15
CA GLU A 560 -12.21 35.95 8.96
C GLU A 560 -10.88 35.19 9.18
N GLN A 561 -10.87 34.17 10.06
CA GLN A 561 -9.68 33.39 10.41
C GLN A 561 -9.83 31.91 10.01
N PRO A 562 -9.38 31.54 8.79
CA PRO A 562 -9.37 30.14 8.37
C PRO A 562 -8.37 29.32 9.21
N GLY A 563 -8.76 28.10 9.62
CA GLY A 563 -7.88 27.21 10.38
C GLY A 563 -8.52 25.94 10.95
N VAL A 564 -7.75 25.21 11.76
CA VAL A 564 -8.22 24.07 12.57
C VAL A 564 -8.49 24.51 14.01
N TYR A 565 -9.64 24.11 14.53
CA TYR A 565 -10.13 24.50 15.85
C TYR A 565 -10.47 23.28 16.71
N VAL A 566 -10.17 23.41 18.01
CA VAL A 566 -10.57 22.47 19.06
C VAL A 566 -11.44 23.23 20.06
N ILE A 567 -12.66 22.77 20.31
CA ILE A 567 -13.57 23.34 21.32
C ILE A 567 -13.86 22.29 22.39
N ALA A 568 -13.80 22.68 23.66
CA ALA A 568 -14.03 21.82 24.81
C ALA A 568 -14.99 22.44 25.84
N GLY A 569 -15.71 21.57 26.56
CA GLY A 569 -16.60 21.95 27.65
C GLY A 569 -15.88 22.21 28.99
N ALA A 570 -16.63 22.62 30.00
CA ALA A 570 -16.12 23.19 31.26
C ALA A 570 -15.35 22.23 32.20
N ALA A 571 -15.05 20.99 31.80
CA ALA A 571 -14.40 19.97 32.62
C ALA A 571 -12.87 20.14 32.69
N LYS A 572 -12.40 21.29 33.21
CA LYS A 572 -10.99 21.72 33.37
C LYS A 572 -10.20 21.87 32.04
N PRO A 573 -9.40 22.95 31.87
CA PRO A 573 -8.72 23.25 30.61
C PRO A 573 -7.66 22.21 30.21
N ASP A 574 -7.21 21.40 31.16
CA ASP A 574 -6.16 20.38 31.10
C ASP A 574 -6.69 18.92 31.05
N THR A 575 -7.99 18.69 31.27
CA THR A 575 -8.59 17.33 31.26
C THR A 575 -9.91 17.19 30.50
N GLY A 576 -10.47 18.29 29.96
CA GLY A 576 -11.83 18.30 29.41
C GLY A 576 -12.01 17.55 28.09
N GLU A 577 -13.07 16.75 28.04
CA GLU A 577 -13.63 16.16 26.82
C GLU A 577 -13.79 17.23 25.73
N SER A 578 -13.28 16.92 24.53
CA SER A 578 -13.33 17.87 23.42
C SER A 578 -14.67 17.69 22.70
N GLY A 579 -15.49 18.73 22.67
CA GLY A 579 -16.80 18.68 22.01
C GLY A 579 -16.68 18.66 20.49
N TYR A 580 -15.67 19.34 19.95
CA TYR A 580 -15.47 19.54 18.52
C TYR A 580 -13.98 19.62 18.15
N VAL A 581 -13.63 19.01 17.02
CA VAL A 581 -12.39 19.29 16.26
C VAL A 581 -12.80 19.52 14.80
N GLY A 582 -12.39 20.62 14.17
CA GLY A 582 -12.76 20.83 12.78
C GLY A 582 -12.07 21.98 12.08
N GLU A 583 -12.25 22.01 10.77
CA GLU A 583 -11.72 23.02 9.85
C GLU A 583 -12.79 24.06 9.53
N ALA A 584 -12.37 25.31 9.34
CA ALA A 584 -13.24 26.45 9.56
C ALA A 584 -12.68 27.77 9.00
N ALA A 585 -13.38 28.40 8.04
CA ALA A 585 -13.15 29.75 7.51
C ALA A 585 -13.46 30.94 8.47
N ASP A 586 -14.66 31.05 9.07
CA ASP A 586 -15.02 32.09 10.08
C ASP A 586 -15.74 31.51 11.31
N LEU A 587 -14.96 31.11 12.34
CA LEU A 587 -15.58 30.50 13.52
C LEU A 587 -16.35 31.52 14.37
N GLY A 588 -16.05 32.81 14.23
CA GLY A 588 -16.70 33.89 14.97
C GLY A 588 -18.16 34.11 14.59
N GLU A 589 -18.46 34.16 13.30
CA GLU A 589 -19.80 34.26 12.70
C GLU A 589 -20.64 33.05 13.12
N ARG A 590 -20.12 31.83 12.92
CA ARG A 590 -20.90 30.63 13.22
C ARG A 590 -21.15 30.40 14.71
N LEU A 591 -20.22 30.76 15.59
CA LEU A 591 -20.50 30.71 17.02
C LEU A 591 -21.61 31.71 17.41
N ALA A 592 -21.70 32.86 16.73
CA ALA A 592 -22.79 33.82 16.96
C ALA A 592 -24.16 33.27 16.55
N SER A 593 -24.26 32.45 15.49
CA SER A 593 -25.52 31.82 15.06
C SER A 593 -25.89 30.54 15.83
N HIS A 594 -24.93 29.81 16.39
CA HIS A 594 -25.18 28.47 16.99
C HIS A 594 -25.04 28.34 18.52
N LEU A 595 -24.75 29.42 19.28
CA LEU A 595 -24.72 29.40 20.76
C LEU A 595 -26.05 28.97 21.44
N VAL A 596 -27.12 28.80 20.67
CA VAL A 596 -28.43 28.30 21.12
C VAL A 596 -28.52 26.76 21.11
N ALA A 597 -27.60 26.05 20.46
CA ALA A 597 -27.63 24.60 20.31
C ALA A 597 -27.36 23.83 21.64
N PRO A 598 -28.16 22.80 22.02
CA PRO A 598 -28.16 22.28 23.40
C PRO A 598 -26.90 21.63 24.01
N PRO A 599 -25.84 21.19 23.29
CA PRO A 599 -24.62 20.71 23.94
C PRO A 599 -23.66 21.85 24.35
N LEU A 600 -23.82 23.07 23.82
CA LEU A 600 -22.84 24.16 23.96
C LEU A 600 -23.17 25.15 25.09
N ARG A 601 -24.11 24.82 25.99
CA ARG A 601 -24.41 25.63 27.18
C ARG A 601 -23.37 25.38 28.28
N GLY A 602 -22.38 26.27 28.39
CA GLY A 602 -21.43 26.29 29.51
C GLY A 602 -20.22 27.18 29.27
N ASP A 603 -19.27 27.15 30.21
CA ASP A 603 -17.96 27.78 30.04
C ASP A 603 -17.14 27.01 28.99
N LEU A 604 -17.17 27.49 27.74
CA LEU A 604 -16.45 26.91 26.61
C LEU A 604 -15.00 27.40 26.55
N TRP A 605 -14.12 26.52 26.08
CA TRP A 605 -12.69 26.78 25.89
C TRP A 605 -12.25 26.33 24.50
N TYR A 606 -11.36 27.09 23.87
CA TYR A 606 -10.88 26.81 22.52
C TYR A 606 -9.35 26.83 22.40
N ALA A 607 -8.83 26.12 21.40
CA ALA A 607 -7.48 26.27 20.86
C ALA A 607 -7.57 26.20 19.33
N SER A 608 -6.66 26.89 18.64
CA SER A 608 -6.68 26.99 17.18
C SER A 608 -5.28 27.06 16.57
N ALA A 609 -5.17 26.59 15.32
CA ALA A 609 -4.09 26.90 14.40
C ALA A 609 -4.71 27.48 13.13
N THR A 610 -4.38 28.74 12.82
CA THR A 610 -4.85 29.46 11.63
C THR A 610 -3.93 29.21 10.43
N ASP A 611 -4.36 29.56 9.22
CA ASP A 611 -3.57 29.33 8.00
C ASP A 611 -2.17 29.98 8.00
N GLU A 612 -1.97 31.10 8.72
CA GLU A 612 -0.61 31.67 8.97
C GLU A 612 0.37 30.66 9.61
N SER A 613 -0.16 29.63 10.27
CA SER A 613 0.59 28.54 10.93
C SER A 613 0.50 27.19 10.20
N LEU A 614 -0.20 27.11 9.06
CA LEU A 614 -0.47 25.88 8.32
C LEU A 614 -0.06 26.02 6.84
N PRO A 615 1.06 25.40 6.41
CA PRO A 615 1.64 25.62 5.09
C PRO A 615 0.77 25.28 3.87
N SER A 616 -0.26 24.43 4.03
CA SER A 616 -1.18 24.05 2.96
C SER A 616 -2.41 23.29 3.50
N ASP A 617 -3.41 23.09 2.65
CA ASP A 617 -4.61 22.30 2.93
C ASP A 617 -4.27 20.88 3.43
N ALA A 618 -3.24 20.24 2.85
CA ALA A 618 -2.78 18.93 3.29
C ALA A 618 -2.30 18.92 4.76
N TYR A 619 -1.62 19.99 5.21
CA TYR A 619 -1.22 20.16 6.61
C TYR A 619 -2.43 20.41 7.51
N ARG A 620 -3.38 21.24 7.07
CA ARG A 620 -4.63 21.56 7.80
C ARG A 620 -5.49 20.32 8.01
N HIS A 621 -5.71 19.56 6.94
CA HIS A 621 -6.39 18.27 6.95
C HIS A 621 -5.69 17.23 7.83
N ALA A 622 -4.36 17.09 7.73
CA ALA A 622 -3.59 16.16 8.56
C ALA A 622 -3.64 16.52 10.05
N LEU A 623 -3.53 17.81 10.38
CA LEU A 623 -3.64 18.30 11.76
C LEU A 623 -5.01 17.98 12.35
N ARG A 624 -6.09 18.30 11.63
CA ARG A 624 -7.48 18.01 12.03
C ARG A 624 -7.69 16.51 12.24
N TRP A 625 -7.26 15.67 11.30
CA TRP A 625 -7.38 14.20 11.39
C TRP A 625 -6.71 13.65 12.65
N ASN A 626 -5.48 14.09 12.92
CA ASN A 626 -4.70 13.68 14.09
C ASN A 626 -5.31 14.18 15.41
N LEU A 627 -5.82 15.42 15.44
CA LEU A 627 -6.54 15.95 16.60
C LEU A 627 -7.84 15.19 16.88
N ALA A 628 -8.63 14.86 15.85
CA ALA A 628 -9.82 14.04 16.00
C ALA A 628 -9.49 12.64 16.54
N HIS A 629 -8.43 12.01 16.05
CA HIS A 629 -7.98 10.70 16.55
C HIS A 629 -7.48 10.75 18.00
N ARG A 630 -6.77 11.81 18.37
CA ARG A 630 -6.21 11.97 19.71
C ARG A 630 -7.24 12.37 20.76
N LEU A 631 -8.14 13.28 20.41
CA LEU A 631 -9.10 13.87 21.33
C LEU A 631 -10.45 13.13 21.37
N GLN A 632 -10.70 12.24 20.40
CA GLN A 632 -11.95 11.48 20.24
C GLN A 632 -13.19 12.37 20.45
N PRO A 633 -13.29 13.51 19.75
CA PRO A 633 -14.30 14.49 20.03
C PRO A 633 -15.69 13.98 19.67
N THR A 634 -16.73 14.56 20.27
CA THR A 634 -18.11 14.20 19.91
C THR A 634 -18.50 14.61 18.48
N LEU A 635 -17.76 15.54 17.87
CA LEU A 635 -17.94 16.10 16.51
C LEU A 635 -16.56 16.35 15.87
N SER A 636 -16.37 16.04 14.57
CA SER A 636 -15.09 15.91 13.89
C SER A 636 -15.14 16.12 12.35
N ILE A 637 -15.08 17.36 11.84
CA ILE A 637 -15.47 17.64 10.44
C ILE A 637 -14.96 18.98 9.86
N ASP A 638 -14.87 19.05 8.52
CA ASP A 638 -14.81 20.31 7.74
C ASP A 638 -16.16 21.02 7.80
N LEU A 639 -16.27 22.05 8.64
CA LEU A 639 -17.44 22.89 8.68
C LEU A 639 -17.01 24.29 9.10
N LEU A 640 -16.43 25.04 8.18
CA LEU A 640 -17.01 26.29 7.68
C LEU A 640 -16.41 26.59 6.31
N ALA A 641 -17.25 26.82 5.32
CA ALA A 641 -17.03 27.84 4.33
C ALA A 641 -18.25 28.76 4.33
N ASP A 642 -18.01 30.07 4.43
CA ASP A 642 -18.83 31.02 3.70
C ASP A 642 -18.07 31.31 2.40
N GLY A 643 -18.65 30.89 1.27
CA GLY A 643 -18.34 31.33 -0.09
C GLY A 643 -16.91 31.18 -0.65
N ALA A 644 -16.62 30.07 -1.34
CA ALA A 644 -15.87 30.09 -2.59
C ALA A 644 -16.09 28.81 -3.44
N THR A 645 -16.05 28.95 -4.76
CA THR A 645 -16.34 27.93 -5.79
C THR A 645 -15.20 26.95 -6.09
N PHE A 646 -15.57 25.74 -6.53
CA PHE A 646 -14.85 24.95 -7.53
C PHE A 646 -15.83 24.47 -8.62
#